data_AF-A0A5C1I5K1-F1
#
_entry.id   AF-A0A5C1I5K1-F1
#
_cell.length_a   1.000
_cell.length_b   1.000
_cell.length_c   1.000
_cell.angle_alpha   90.00
_cell.angle_beta   90.00
_cell.angle_gamma   90.00
#
_symmetry.space_group_name_H-M   'P 1'
#
loop_
_entity.id
_entity.type
_entity.pdbx_description
1 polymer ?
#
loop_
_entity_poly.entity_id
_entity_poly.type
_entity_poly.pdbx_seq_one_letter_code
_entity_poly.pdbx_strand_id
1 'polypeptide(L)'
;MATRDALKNFFLRGAKPTAGQFASLIDSFWHKDEDSIPVSKITNLSNTLAGKAATEDLQTEATTRAAADEDLQLQINELAESGGIGYTAENVANKNVANGYAGLDETGKVSADQLPSYVDDVLEFANFAALPSPGEAGKIYITIDNNNEYRWSGSTYIQIVASPGTTDAVPEGATNKYFTVTRVLNSILTGIGFGTSTAVAATDSVLQALGKLQAQITALFKIPVGGTAGQILAKNSNTDGDVHWINAPVDGAQGPAGVGVPNGGAAGQILAKNSATDGDTHWINAPSGGGGGSSEPSGQIKSFRVDYGAVGDGVSDDLTAINNALLSENVIEDSGDFFVSAAYDNKYGTPINGNVRILKNNANGGKQQLNSYADKFQHVFGTEYLSYFHKKLIANRASAATTAPTPINVVLTGDSTTFGDISGEEANYNIGIVMTDLASRDLIPAINFLNHGQGGKTTQDWLDTYLAADLAANPDVLVIRWGINDTAGITPRQLIDKIDTGLSTIRGNANYTKEKLSIVLCSMSTTTDDNLGHKGEIFNEEYNKGLRTLARKYACCYMDVYAMWQDARNGQDYISAYDAGRPNELIHPAKSFKVLIACATYDILFPKYYRNSPLRDGGFSAPTMSKPFSYYPIGISYDFVTTDGGWPINGSLVSHKSSLTSIQQTLMNIGGADPIMYVRSGYANSWSTWKIVPFGVVNPLTNRGFNNPAASTLPNSYPDGITYDFGLTDNGFPINGFLITNKTGLNGFAKQEISSYDGGAAMYIRGGYANAWQAWKQVTLV
;
A
#
# COMPACT_ATOMS: atom_id res chain seq x y z
N MET A 1 100.15 75.16 3.86
CA MET A 1 100.62 74.00 4.64
C MET A 1 101.84 73.40 3.94
N ALA A 2 102.92 73.12 4.66
CA ALA A 2 104.05 72.37 4.09
C ALA A 2 103.58 70.93 3.82
N THR A 3 103.87 70.37 2.65
CA THR A 3 103.51 68.98 2.34
C THR A 3 104.30 68.00 3.22
N ARG A 4 103.79 66.78 3.40
CA ARG A 4 104.48 65.71 4.15
C ARG A 4 105.92 65.50 3.65
N ASP A 5 106.15 65.62 2.34
CA ASP A 5 107.49 65.53 1.74
C ASP A 5 108.37 66.76 2.04
N ALA A 6 107.79 67.96 2.14
CA ALA A 6 108.52 69.15 2.58
C ALA A 6 109.00 69.03 4.04
N LEU A 7 108.18 68.46 4.92
CA LEU A 7 108.53 68.23 6.32
C LEU A 7 109.55 67.09 6.49
N LYS A 8 109.44 66.01 5.71
CA LYS A 8 110.46 64.94 5.66
C LYS A 8 111.83 65.49 5.24
N ASN A 9 111.85 66.40 4.27
CA ASN A 9 113.07 67.09 3.83
C ASN A 9 113.64 68.08 4.87
N PHE A 10 112.87 68.50 5.88
CA PHE A 10 113.42 69.26 7.01
C PHE A 10 114.20 68.36 7.94
N PHE A 11 113.64 67.20 8.31
CA PHE A 11 114.33 66.22 9.14
C PHE A 11 115.61 65.67 8.49
N LEU A 12 115.59 65.41 7.18
CA LEU A 12 116.78 64.97 6.44
C LEU A 12 117.91 66.01 6.40
N ARG A 13 117.58 67.30 6.54
CA ARG A 13 118.56 68.41 6.57
C ARG A 13 118.88 68.90 7.99
N GLY A 14 118.42 68.19 9.03
CA GLY A 14 118.62 68.59 10.44
C GLY A 14 117.83 69.84 10.87
N ALA A 15 116.92 70.34 10.04
CA ALA A 15 116.05 71.46 10.37
C ALA A 15 114.81 70.98 11.15
N LYS A 16 114.36 71.78 12.13
CA LYS A 16 113.16 71.48 12.93
C LYS A 16 111.94 72.21 12.37
N PRO A 17 110.79 71.53 12.18
CA PRO A 17 109.55 72.21 11.82
C PRO A 17 109.09 73.13 12.95
N THR A 18 108.35 74.18 12.61
CA THR A 18 107.65 75.01 13.61
C THR A 18 106.54 74.20 14.29
N ALA A 19 106.11 74.61 15.49
CA ALA A 19 105.04 73.94 16.23
C ALA A 19 103.75 73.79 15.40
N GLY A 20 103.35 74.83 14.66
CA GLY A 20 102.18 74.77 13.78
C GLY A 20 102.34 73.80 12.61
N GLN A 21 103.55 73.71 12.04
CA GLN A 21 103.85 72.75 10.98
C GLN A 21 103.85 71.30 11.49
N PHE A 22 104.26 71.08 12.73
CA PHE A 22 104.22 69.77 13.36
C PHE A 22 102.78 69.36 13.73
N ALA A 23 101.97 70.29 14.26
CA ALA A 23 100.56 70.04 14.56
C ALA A 23 99.77 69.65 13.31
N SER A 24 99.88 70.40 12.21
CA SER A 24 99.20 70.07 10.95
C SER A 24 99.63 68.72 10.34
N LEU A 25 100.83 68.22 10.68
CA LEU A 25 101.26 66.89 10.26
C LEU A 25 100.54 65.82 11.08
N ILE A 26 100.44 65.98 12.40
CA ILE A 26 99.72 65.04 13.27
C ILE A 26 98.25 64.95 12.86
N ASP A 27 97.58 66.09 12.65
CA ASP A 27 96.17 66.16 12.22
C ASP A 27 95.92 65.58 10.81
N SER A 28 96.98 65.32 10.02
CA SER A 28 96.86 64.70 8.69
C SER A 28 96.84 63.16 8.74
N PHE A 29 97.15 62.55 9.89
CA PHE A 29 97.02 61.12 10.10
C PHE A 29 95.61 60.79 10.59
N TRP A 30 95.07 59.66 10.14
CA TRP A 30 93.84 59.13 10.72
C TRP A 30 94.16 58.31 11.97
N HIS A 31 93.48 58.62 13.06
CA HIS A 31 93.61 57.96 14.35
C HIS A 31 92.55 56.86 14.47
N LYS A 32 93.00 55.63 14.71
CA LYS A 32 92.19 54.40 14.71
C LYS A 32 90.99 54.40 15.67
N ASP A 33 91.02 55.26 16.69
CA ASP A 33 89.99 55.32 17.74
C ASP A 33 89.19 56.63 17.72
N GLU A 34 89.53 57.60 16.84
CA GLU A 34 88.94 58.95 16.83
C GLU A 34 88.38 59.36 15.46
N ASP A 35 88.86 58.77 14.36
CA ASP A 35 88.45 59.13 13.00
C ASP A 35 87.65 58.03 12.29
N SER A 36 86.58 58.42 11.61
CA SER A 36 85.86 57.54 10.68
C SER A 36 86.48 57.62 9.27
N ILE A 37 86.93 56.48 8.73
CA ILE A 37 87.54 56.42 7.39
C ILE A 37 86.41 56.29 6.34
N PRO A 38 86.24 57.25 5.41
CA PRO A 38 85.23 57.14 4.37
C PRO A 38 85.56 55.98 3.42
N VAL A 39 84.55 55.15 3.09
CA VAL A 39 84.67 54.00 2.18
C VAL A 39 85.33 54.35 0.84
N SER A 40 85.10 55.55 0.32
CA SER A 40 85.68 56.05 -0.93
C SER A 40 87.21 56.24 -0.89
N LYS A 41 87.82 56.18 0.30
CA LYS A 41 89.27 56.27 0.51
C LYS A 41 89.94 54.91 0.72
N ILE A 42 89.18 53.82 0.73
CA ILE A 42 89.70 52.45 0.86
C ILE A 42 89.86 51.84 -0.54
N THR A 43 91.07 51.93 -1.08
CA THR A 43 91.42 51.37 -2.38
C THR A 43 91.19 49.86 -2.42
N ASN A 44 90.62 49.34 -3.51
CA ASN A 44 90.31 47.91 -3.72
C ASN A 44 89.24 47.30 -2.80
N LEU A 45 88.51 48.07 -2.00
CA LEU A 45 87.44 47.53 -1.15
C LEU A 45 86.40 46.74 -1.98
N SER A 46 86.01 47.27 -3.14
CA SER A 46 85.09 46.63 -4.09
C SER A 46 85.61 45.27 -4.58
N ASN A 47 86.92 45.15 -4.81
CA ASN A 47 87.57 43.91 -5.25
C ASN A 47 87.74 42.89 -4.10
N THR A 48 87.88 43.36 -2.85
CA THR A 48 87.95 42.48 -1.66
C THR A 48 86.57 41.95 -1.25
N LEU A 49 85.49 42.68 -1.54
CA LEU A 49 84.12 42.20 -1.34
C LEU A 49 83.59 41.37 -2.52
N ALA A 50 84.08 41.62 -3.74
CA ALA A 50 83.81 40.77 -4.90
C ALA A 50 84.47 39.40 -4.72
N GLY A 51 83.73 38.43 -4.18
CA GLY A 51 84.20 37.06 -3.92
C GLY A 51 83.88 36.51 -2.52
N LYS A 52 83.11 37.22 -1.69
CA LYS A 52 82.66 36.72 -0.36
C LYS A 52 81.34 35.93 -0.36
N ALA A 53 80.75 35.69 -1.52
CA ALA A 53 79.94 34.49 -1.75
C ALA A 53 80.78 33.60 -2.67
N ALA A 54 81.14 32.39 -2.24
CA ALA A 54 81.93 31.51 -3.10
C ALA A 54 81.09 31.22 -4.35
N THR A 55 81.71 31.27 -5.53
CA THR A 55 81.03 30.90 -6.77
C THR A 55 80.41 29.50 -6.66
N GLU A 56 81.05 28.60 -5.89
CA GLU A 56 80.51 27.28 -5.50
C GLU A 56 79.20 27.34 -4.72
N ASP A 57 79.00 28.30 -3.80
CA ASP A 57 77.74 28.43 -3.04
C ASP A 57 76.59 28.87 -3.97
N LEU A 58 76.87 29.79 -4.90
CA LEU A 58 75.90 30.21 -5.91
C LEU A 58 75.62 29.12 -6.94
N GLN A 59 76.64 28.34 -7.34
CA GLN A 59 76.45 27.20 -8.23
C GLN A 59 75.66 26.08 -7.54
N THR A 60 75.89 25.84 -6.26
CA THR A 60 75.20 24.83 -5.47
C THR A 60 73.73 25.20 -5.28
N GLU A 61 73.43 26.46 -4.96
CA GLU A 61 72.06 26.96 -4.86
C GLU A 61 71.35 26.91 -6.23
N ALA A 62 72.04 27.29 -7.32
CA ALA A 62 71.49 27.22 -8.67
C ALA A 62 71.19 25.76 -9.10
N THR A 63 72.07 24.81 -8.76
CA THR A 63 71.88 23.38 -9.05
C THR A 63 70.75 22.80 -8.21
N THR A 64 70.66 23.18 -6.95
CA THR A 64 69.58 22.75 -6.03
C THR A 64 68.22 23.26 -6.50
N ARG A 65 68.15 24.52 -6.96
CA ARG A 65 66.92 25.08 -7.54
C ARG A 65 66.54 24.43 -8.86
N ALA A 66 67.51 24.18 -9.74
CA ALA A 66 67.24 23.50 -11.01
C ALA A 66 66.67 22.09 -10.81
N ALA A 67 67.21 21.33 -9.84
CA ALA A 67 66.68 20.00 -9.49
C ALA A 67 65.28 20.08 -8.86
N ALA A 68 65.02 21.08 -8.02
CA ALA A 68 63.69 21.32 -7.45
C ALA A 68 62.66 21.72 -8.52
N ASP A 69 63.06 22.50 -9.53
CA ASP A 69 62.20 22.87 -10.65
C ASP A 69 61.89 21.67 -11.55
N GLU A 70 62.86 20.78 -11.79
CA GLU A 70 62.63 19.51 -12.52
C GLU A 70 61.68 18.58 -11.76
N ASP A 71 61.85 18.43 -10.44
CA ASP A 71 60.96 17.62 -9.58
C ASP A 71 59.53 18.19 -9.53
N LEU A 72 59.40 19.52 -9.42
CA LEU A 72 58.10 20.18 -9.48
C LEU A 72 57.43 19.97 -10.84
N GLN A 73 58.19 20.02 -11.93
CA GLN A 73 57.66 19.80 -13.28
C GLN A 73 57.22 18.34 -13.47
N LEU A 74 57.94 17.37 -12.91
CA LEU A 74 57.54 15.95 -12.88
C LEU A 74 56.26 15.75 -12.09
N GLN A 75 56.17 16.33 -10.88
CA GLN A 75 54.95 16.27 -10.07
C GLN A 75 53.75 16.90 -10.78
N ILE A 76 53.94 18.02 -11.49
CA ILE A 76 52.89 18.65 -12.31
C ILE A 76 52.43 17.72 -13.44
N ASN A 77 53.36 17.07 -14.12
CA ASN A 77 53.04 16.15 -15.22
C ASN A 77 52.31 14.89 -14.69
N GLU A 78 52.77 14.32 -13.57
CA GLU A 78 52.12 13.18 -12.91
C GLU A 78 50.72 13.55 -12.39
N LEU A 79 50.51 14.77 -11.90
CA LEU A 79 49.20 15.26 -11.47
C LEU A 79 48.24 15.45 -12.67
N ALA A 80 48.77 15.89 -13.81
CA ALA A 80 48.03 16.03 -15.05
C ALA A 80 47.64 14.66 -15.66
N GLU A 81 48.54 13.68 -15.60
CA GLU A 81 48.30 12.31 -16.07
C GLU A 81 47.38 11.51 -15.15
N SER A 82 47.39 11.78 -13.84
CA SER A 82 46.55 11.10 -12.84
C SER A 82 45.14 11.69 -12.66
N GLY A 83 44.78 12.76 -13.38
CA GLY A 83 43.46 13.40 -13.29
C GLY A 83 43.23 14.19 -11.99
N GLY A 84 44.30 14.63 -11.32
CA GLY A 84 44.33 15.08 -9.92
C GLY A 84 43.69 16.42 -9.57
N ILE A 85 42.87 17.03 -10.44
CA ILE A 85 42.01 18.18 -10.07
C ILE A 85 40.53 17.95 -10.37
N GLY A 86 40.11 16.73 -10.73
CA GLY A 86 38.70 16.43 -11.00
C GLY A 86 38.12 17.18 -12.20
N TYR A 87 38.96 17.76 -13.05
CA TYR A 87 38.58 18.38 -14.32
C TYR A 87 39.57 17.96 -15.41
N THR A 88 39.11 17.12 -16.33
CA THR A 88 39.77 16.94 -17.63
C THR A 88 39.38 18.14 -18.47
N ALA A 89 40.34 18.96 -18.93
CA ALA A 89 40.04 20.07 -19.83
C ALA A 89 39.28 19.56 -21.04
N GLU A 90 38.10 20.14 -21.29
CA GLU A 90 37.28 19.77 -22.44
C GLU A 90 38.08 20.03 -23.72
N ASN A 91 38.40 18.96 -24.45
CA ASN A 91 39.12 19.10 -25.71
C ASN A 91 38.23 19.86 -26.69
N VAL A 92 38.61 21.09 -27.06
CA VAL A 92 37.86 21.93 -28.01
C VAL A 92 37.63 21.25 -29.37
N ALA A 93 38.49 20.30 -29.75
CA ALA A 93 38.29 19.48 -30.95
C ALA A 93 37.08 18.54 -30.85
N ASN A 94 36.62 18.24 -29.62
CA ASN A 94 35.46 17.39 -29.37
C ASN A 94 34.15 18.19 -29.23
N LYS A 95 34.20 19.53 -29.33
CA LYS A 95 32.99 20.37 -29.32
C LYS A 95 32.28 20.27 -30.66
N ASN A 96 30.99 19.93 -30.64
CA ASN A 96 30.13 19.88 -31.83
C ASN A 96 30.53 18.86 -32.91
N VAL A 97 31.28 17.82 -32.52
CA VAL A 97 31.62 16.68 -33.40
C VAL A 97 30.88 15.42 -32.95
N ALA A 98 30.68 14.47 -33.88
CA ALA A 98 30.07 13.19 -33.56
C ALA A 98 30.91 12.43 -32.50
N ASN A 99 30.23 11.84 -31.51
CA ASN A 99 30.84 11.21 -30.32
C ASN A 99 31.62 12.16 -29.39
N GLY A 100 31.46 13.48 -29.57
CA GLY A 100 31.98 14.52 -28.67
C GLY A 100 30.91 15.07 -27.71
N TYR A 101 31.03 16.34 -27.34
CA TYR A 101 30.07 17.04 -26.47
C TYR A 101 29.37 18.21 -27.20
N ALA A 102 28.16 18.53 -26.75
CA ALA A 102 27.35 19.61 -27.31
C ALA A 102 27.84 20.99 -26.85
N GLY A 103 27.83 21.96 -27.76
CA GLY A 103 28.26 23.33 -27.50
C GLY A 103 27.08 24.24 -27.24
N LEU A 104 27.32 25.28 -26.44
CA LEU A 104 26.34 26.35 -26.23
C LEU A 104 26.52 27.47 -27.26
N ASP A 105 25.41 28.08 -27.68
CA ASP A 105 25.29 29.28 -28.48
C ASP A 105 25.52 30.55 -27.64
N GLU A 106 25.41 31.72 -28.28
CA GLU A 106 25.62 33.04 -27.64
C GLU A 106 24.62 33.34 -26.51
N THR A 107 23.51 32.61 -26.44
CA THR A 107 22.49 32.72 -25.39
C THR A 107 22.67 31.70 -24.26
N GLY A 108 23.71 30.85 -24.36
CA GLY A 108 24.00 29.80 -23.38
C GLY A 108 23.13 28.55 -23.55
N LYS A 109 22.57 28.29 -24.74
CA LYS A 109 21.75 27.10 -25.04
C LYS A 109 22.43 26.21 -26.08
N VAL A 110 22.12 24.91 -26.09
CA VAL A 110 22.61 24.03 -27.17
C VAL A 110 21.97 24.48 -28.50
N SER A 111 22.79 24.67 -29.54
CA SER A 111 22.28 25.10 -30.86
C SER A 111 21.24 24.10 -31.38
N ALA A 112 20.18 24.61 -32.01
CA ALA A 112 19.15 23.79 -32.63
C ALA A 112 19.72 22.80 -33.66
N ASP A 113 20.85 23.13 -34.31
CA ASP A 113 21.55 22.27 -35.26
C ASP A 113 22.12 20.98 -34.63
N GLN A 114 22.27 20.97 -33.30
CA GLN A 114 22.75 19.81 -32.53
C GLN A 114 21.62 19.06 -31.82
N LEU A 115 20.42 19.61 -31.84
CA LEU A 115 19.24 18.96 -31.28
C LEU A 115 18.66 18.01 -32.35
N PRO A 116 18.20 16.81 -31.97
CA PRO A 116 17.37 15.99 -32.86
C PRO A 116 16.19 16.81 -33.38
N SER A 117 15.67 16.54 -34.59
CA SER A 117 14.55 17.29 -35.21
C SER A 117 13.23 17.31 -34.39
N TYR A 118 13.21 16.68 -33.21
CA TYR A 118 12.11 16.58 -32.25
C TYR A 118 11.94 17.84 -31.37
N VAL A 119 12.44 19.00 -31.79
CA VAL A 119 12.13 20.28 -31.12
C VAL A 119 10.91 20.97 -31.74
N ASP A 120 10.32 20.38 -32.78
CA ASP A 120 8.99 20.73 -33.26
C ASP A 120 8.16 19.45 -33.45
N ASP A 121 7.35 19.15 -32.45
CA ASP A 121 6.47 17.98 -32.43
C ASP A 121 5.13 18.27 -33.12
N VAL A 122 4.92 19.44 -33.72
CA VAL A 122 3.69 19.80 -34.43
C VAL A 122 4.04 20.40 -35.80
N LEU A 123 3.62 19.73 -36.87
CA LEU A 123 3.88 20.13 -38.26
C LEU A 123 2.56 20.37 -38.99
N GLU A 124 2.42 21.49 -39.69
CA GLU A 124 1.19 21.87 -40.42
C GLU A 124 1.31 21.60 -41.93
N PHE A 125 0.29 20.98 -42.52
CA PHE A 125 0.24 20.61 -43.94
C PHE A 125 -1.10 21.00 -44.56
N ALA A 126 -1.09 21.34 -45.85
CA ALA A 126 -2.27 21.82 -46.56
C ALA A 126 -3.48 20.87 -46.51
N ASN A 127 -3.26 19.57 -46.54
CA ASN A 127 -4.27 18.51 -46.47
C ASN A 127 -3.62 17.15 -46.17
N PHE A 128 -4.42 16.10 -45.98
CA PHE A 128 -3.91 14.75 -45.65
C PHE A 128 -2.96 14.17 -46.71
N ALA A 129 -3.15 14.49 -48.00
CA ALA A 129 -2.29 14.00 -49.08
C ALA A 129 -0.91 14.70 -49.11
N ALA A 130 -0.78 15.85 -48.46
CA ALA A 130 0.48 16.59 -48.33
C ALA A 130 1.34 16.09 -47.14
N LEU A 131 0.84 15.14 -46.34
CA LEU A 131 1.60 14.55 -45.24
C LEU A 131 2.78 13.70 -45.78
N PRO A 132 3.95 13.70 -45.11
CA PRO A 132 5.10 12.87 -45.49
C PRO A 132 4.77 11.37 -45.60
N SER A 133 5.36 10.67 -46.56
CA SER A 133 5.21 9.21 -46.67
C SER A 133 6.59 8.54 -46.82
N PRO A 134 7.09 7.83 -45.79
CA PRO A 134 6.47 7.61 -44.48
C PRO A 134 6.47 8.87 -43.59
N GLY A 135 5.56 8.90 -42.62
CA GLY A 135 5.63 9.87 -41.51
C GLY A 135 6.76 9.52 -40.53
N GLU A 136 7.04 10.45 -39.61
CA GLU A 136 8.00 10.30 -38.53
C GLU A 136 7.27 10.04 -37.20
N ALA A 137 7.72 9.03 -36.46
CA ALA A 137 7.18 8.73 -35.14
C ALA A 137 7.50 9.86 -34.14
N GLY A 138 6.57 10.15 -33.23
CA GLY A 138 6.73 11.23 -32.23
C GLY A 138 6.25 12.61 -32.68
N LYS A 139 5.93 12.78 -33.97
CA LYS A 139 5.39 14.03 -34.54
C LYS A 139 3.85 14.02 -34.55
N ILE A 140 3.27 15.19 -34.28
CA ILE A 140 1.89 15.54 -34.56
C ILE A 140 1.85 16.30 -35.89
N TYR A 141 0.88 15.94 -36.72
CA TYR A 141 0.65 16.51 -38.03
C TYR A 141 -0.73 17.16 -38.04
N ILE A 142 -0.81 18.44 -38.34
CA ILE A 142 -2.07 19.16 -38.44
C ILE A 142 -2.36 19.38 -39.93
N THR A 143 -3.53 18.95 -40.39
CA THR A 143 -4.00 19.29 -41.74
C THR A 143 -4.88 20.53 -41.67
N ILE A 144 -4.44 21.63 -42.29
CA ILE A 144 -5.07 22.95 -42.12
C ILE A 144 -6.38 23.10 -42.90
N ASP A 145 -6.71 22.19 -43.82
CA ASP A 145 -7.98 22.18 -44.56
C ASP A 145 -9.19 21.81 -43.68
N ASN A 146 -8.96 21.03 -42.63
CA ASN A 146 -10.02 20.52 -41.75
C ASN A 146 -9.66 20.57 -40.25
N ASN A 147 -8.47 21.11 -39.91
CA ASN A 147 -7.91 21.17 -38.56
C ASN A 147 -7.80 19.80 -37.87
N ASN A 148 -7.67 18.71 -38.64
CA ASN A 148 -7.45 17.39 -38.07
C ASN A 148 -6.00 17.22 -37.64
N GLU A 149 -5.83 16.57 -36.50
CA GLU A 149 -4.53 16.20 -35.94
C GLU A 149 -4.26 14.71 -36.20
N TYR A 150 -3.03 14.37 -36.58
CA TYR A 150 -2.58 13.01 -36.87
C TYR A 150 -1.25 12.71 -36.19
N ARG A 151 -1.00 11.43 -35.90
CA ARG A 151 0.31 10.89 -35.50
C ARG A 151 0.70 9.74 -36.41
N TRP A 152 2.00 9.59 -36.70
CA TRP A 152 2.49 8.42 -37.41
C TRP A 152 2.55 7.19 -36.48
N SER A 153 1.96 6.08 -36.89
CA SER A 153 1.92 4.82 -36.10
C SER A 153 3.15 3.93 -36.28
N GLY A 154 4.03 4.27 -37.24
CA GLY A 154 5.05 3.38 -37.78
C GLY A 154 4.69 2.81 -39.16
N SER A 155 3.41 2.83 -39.54
CA SER A 155 2.95 2.31 -40.83
C SER A 155 1.85 3.14 -41.51
N THR A 156 1.09 3.93 -40.75
CA THR A 156 0.04 4.82 -41.28
C THR A 156 -0.14 6.03 -40.37
N TYR A 157 -0.81 7.07 -40.88
CA TYR A 157 -1.29 8.17 -40.05
C TYR A 157 -2.53 7.76 -39.29
N ILE A 158 -2.52 7.95 -37.97
CA ILE A 158 -3.67 7.77 -37.07
C ILE A 158 -4.14 9.15 -36.64
N GLN A 159 -5.42 9.44 -36.88
CA GLN A 159 -6.03 10.69 -36.43
C GLN A 159 -6.15 10.71 -34.89
N ILE A 160 -5.78 11.82 -34.28
CA ILE A 160 -6.02 12.13 -32.87
C ILE A 160 -7.37 12.84 -32.81
N VAL A 161 -8.38 12.16 -32.26
CA VAL A 161 -9.74 12.70 -32.16
C VAL A 161 -9.90 13.47 -30.84
N ALA A 162 -10.30 14.74 -30.93
CA ALA A 162 -10.72 15.51 -29.75
C ALA A 162 -12.01 14.94 -29.15
N SER A 163 -12.14 14.99 -27.82
CA SER A 163 -13.43 14.76 -27.18
C SER A 163 -14.45 15.78 -27.70
N PRO A 164 -15.65 15.37 -28.13
CA PRO A 164 -16.66 16.30 -28.64
C PRO A 164 -16.98 17.38 -27.59
N GLY A 165 -16.79 18.65 -27.94
CA GLY A 165 -16.98 19.79 -27.03
C GLY A 165 -18.44 20.18 -26.80
N THR A 166 -19.37 19.63 -27.59
CA THR A 166 -20.82 19.85 -27.46
C THR A 166 -21.58 18.56 -27.80
N THR A 167 -22.83 18.48 -27.37
CA THR A 167 -23.73 17.38 -27.72
C THR A 167 -24.08 17.33 -29.20
N ASP A 168 -23.91 18.43 -29.94
CA ASP A 168 -24.15 18.49 -31.40
C ASP A 168 -23.09 17.72 -32.19
N ALA A 169 -21.91 17.53 -31.60
CA ALA A 169 -20.79 16.82 -32.20
C ALA A 169 -20.74 15.32 -31.82
N VAL A 170 -21.76 14.81 -31.11
CA VAL A 170 -21.86 13.40 -30.72
C VAL A 170 -23.02 12.74 -31.47
N PRO A 171 -22.75 11.80 -32.40
CA PRO A 171 -23.79 11.01 -33.04
C PRO A 171 -24.60 10.22 -31.99
N GLU A 172 -25.94 10.24 -32.08
CA GLU A 172 -26.77 9.41 -31.21
C GLU A 172 -26.45 7.93 -31.42
N GLY A 173 -25.79 7.33 -30.42
CA GLY A 173 -25.44 5.92 -30.44
C GLY A 173 -26.62 5.02 -30.04
N ALA A 174 -26.51 3.73 -30.30
CA ALA A 174 -27.48 2.75 -29.83
C ALA A 174 -27.59 2.70 -28.28
N THR A 175 -26.52 3.09 -27.57
CA THR A 175 -26.37 2.94 -26.11
C THR A 175 -26.38 4.27 -25.34
N ASN A 176 -25.73 5.33 -25.83
CA ASN A 176 -25.72 6.66 -25.19
C ASN A 176 -26.65 7.62 -25.92
N LYS A 177 -27.94 7.54 -25.59
CA LYS A 177 -28.98 8.41 -26.14
C LYS A 177 -29.18 9.63 -25.25
N TYR A 178 -29.18 10.83 -25.82
CA TYR A 178 -29.48 12.05 -25.08
C TYR A 178 -30.96 12.08 -24.62
N PHE A 179 -31.85 11.49 -25.42
CA PHE A 179 -33.24 11.20 -25.07
C PHE A 179 -33.43 9.71 -24.81
N THR A 180 -33.32 9.28 -23.55
CA THR A 180 -33.68 7.92 -23.17
C THR A 180 -35.20 7.77 -23.08
N VAL A 181 -35.71 6.57 -23.33
CA VAL A 181 -37.14 6.24 -23.17
C VAL A 181 -37.62 6.65 -21.78
N THR A 182 -36.84 6.39 -20.73
CA THR A 182 -37.14 6.78 -19.35
C THR A 182 -37.27 8.30 -19.17
N ARG A 183 -36.39 9.11 -19.78
CA ARG A 183 -36.48 10.59 -19.68
C ARG A 183 -37.71 11.13 -20.41
N VAL A 184 -38.05 10.54 -21.55
CA VAL A 184 -39.27 10.91 -22.30
C VAL A 184 -40.52 10.55 -21.49
N LEU A 185 -40.57 9.34 -20.91
CA LEU A 185 -41.69 8.88 -20.09
C LEU A 185 -41.88 9.70 -18.80
N ASN A 186 -40.79 10.20 -18.21
CA ASN A 186 -40.82 11.00 -16.98
C ASN A 186 -41.02 12.50 -17.21
N SER A 187 -41.27 12.95 -18.44
CA SER A 187 -41.46 14.37 -18.75
C SER A 187 -42.79 14.88 -18.18
N ILE A 188 -42.73 15.90 -17.31
CA ILE A 188 -43.91 16.51 -16.69
C ILE A 188 -44.69 17.32 -17.76
N LEU A 189 -46.00 17.12 -17.83
CA LEU A 189 -46.88 17.76 -18.84
C LEU A 189 -47.31 19.19 -18.44
N THR A 190 -46.35 20.03 -18.06
CA THR A 190 -46.62 21.42 -17.66
C THR A 190 -47.24 22.21 -18.82
N GLY A 191 -48.39 22.85 -18.57
CA GLY A 191 -49.12 23.63 -19.59
C GLY A 191 -50.13 22.84 -20.42
N ILE A 192 -50.44 21.59 -20.07
CA ILE A 192 -51.52 20.84 -20.73
C ILE A 192 -52.89 21.52 -20.52
N GLY A 193 -53.71 21.58 -21.59
CA GLY A 193 -55.02 22.20 -21.58
C GLY A 193 -56.12 21.28 -22.13
N PHE A 194 -57.27 21.24 -21.47
CA PHE A 194 -58.38 20.31 -21.77
C PHE A 194 -59.60 21.00 -22.40
N GLY A 195 -59.45 22.24 -22.88
CA GLY A 195 -60.58 23.06 -23.36
C GLY A 195 -61.02 22.81 -24.80
N THR A 196 -60.31 21.99 -25.59
CA THR A 196 -60.53 21.87 -27.04
C THR A 196 -60.79 20.42 -27.44
N SER A 197 -61.98 20.09 -27.96
CA SER A 197 -62.38 18.71 -28.35
C SER A 197 -62.33 18.46 -29.86
N THR A 198 -61.41 19.09 -30.57
CA THR A 198 -61.19 18.87 -32.01
C THR A 198 -60.23 17.71 -32.26
N ALA A 199 -60.24 17.14 -33.47
CA ALA A 199 -59.27 16.11 -33.86
C ALA A 199 -57.81 16.59 -33.68
N VAL A 200 -56.92 15.64 -33.39
CA VAL A 200 -55.48 15.87 -33.33
C VAL A 200 -54.97 16.14 -34.75
N ALA A 201 -54.24 17.24 -34.93
CA ALA A 201 -53.62 17.65 -36.18
C ALA A 201 -52.10 17.47 -36.12
N ALA A 202 -51.46 17.37 -37.28
CA ALA A 202 -49.99 17.23 -37.38
C ALA A 202 -49.21 18.43 -36.81
N THR A 203 -49.88 19.58 -36.62
CA THR A 203 -49.31 20.78 -36.01
C THR A 203 -49.45 20.82 -34.49
N ASP A 204 -50.16 19.86 -33.88
CA ASP A 204 -50.32 19.83 -32.43
C ASP A 204 -49.03 19.33 -31.78
N SER A 205 -48.58 20.07 -30.76
CA SER A 205 -47.60 19.53 -29.81
C SER A 205 -48.17 18.30 -29.10
N VAL A 206 -47.29 17.45 -28.56
CA VAL A 206 -47.69 16.28 -27.76
C VAL A 206 -48.65 16.67 -26.63
N LEU A 207 -48.43 17.82 -25.99
CA LEU A 207 -49.32 18.38 -24.95
C LEU A 207 -50.71 18.71 -25.48
N GLN A 208 -50.80 19.36 -26.65
CA GLN A 208 -52.07 19.71 -27.29
C GLN A 208 -52.82 18.45 -27.76
N ALA A 209 -52.12 17.47 -28.31
CA ALA A 209 -52.70 16.20 -28.74
C ALA A 209 -53.30 15.44 -27.55
N LEU A 210 -52.55 15.26 -26.46
CA LEU A 210 -53.03 14.62 -25.24
C LEU A 210 -54.22 15.38 -24.63
N GLY A 211 -54.15 16.71 -24.59
CA GLY A 211 -55.24 17.56 -24.11
C GLY A 211 -56.53 17.43 -24.92
N LYS A 212 -56.42 17.40 -26.26
CA LYS A 212 -57.54 17.20 -27.18
C LYS A 212 -58.16 15.81 -27.04
N LEU A 213 -57.35 14.76 -26.94
CA LEU A 213 -57.83 13.39 -26.73
C LEU A 213 -58.62 13.28 -25.42
N GLN A 214 -58.09 13.82 -24.33
CA GLN A 214 -58.79 13.85 -23.05
C GLN A 214 -60.11 14.63 -23.15
N ALA A 215 -60.12 15.80 -23.79
CA ALA A 215 -61.32 16.61 -23.98
C ALA A 215 -62.39 15.90 -24.84
N GLN A 216 -61.97 15.16 -25.87
CA GLN A 216 -62.86 14.33 -26.67
C GLN A 216 -63.45 13.17 -25.88
N ILE A 217 -62.63 12.46 -25.09
CA ILE A 217 -63.10 11.39 -24.20
C ILE A 217 -64.11 11.94 -23.18
N THR A 218 -63.80 13.07 -22.55
CA THR A 218 -64.74 13.74 -21.63
C THR A 218 -66.03 14.14 -22.33
N ALA A 219 -65.96 14.58 -23.59
CA ALA A 219 -67.13 14.91 -24.40
C ALA A 219 -67.90 13.67 -24.90
N LEU A 220 -67.32 12.46 -24.86
CA LEU A 220 -67.98 11.19 -25.18
C LEU A 220 -68.80 10.67 -23.98
N PHE A 221 -68.42 11.00 -22.75
CA PHE A 221 -69.21 10.73 -21.54
C PHE A 221 -70.38 11.72 -21.39
N LYS A 222 -71.34 11.70 -22.32
CA LYS A 222 -72.59 12.49 -22.26
C LYS A 222 -73.74 11.71 -21.64
N ILE A 223 -73.59 11.21 -20.42
CA ILE A 223 -74.81 10.85 -19.66
C ILE A 223 -75.47 12.19 -19.30
N PRO A 224 -76.72 12.46 -19.72
CA PRO A 224 -77.41 13.68 -19.36
C PRO A 224 -77.50 13.78 -17.84
N VAL A 225 -77.09 14.90 -17.27
CA VAL A 225 -77.16 15.14 -15.82
C VAL A 225 -78.62 15.01 -15.37
N GLY A 226 -78.92 14.10 -14.43
CA GLY A 226 -80.27 13.82 -13.95
C GLY A 226 -80.62 12.33 -13.95
N GLY A 227 -81.92 12.04 -14.09
CA GLY A 227 -82.50 10.69 -14.06
C GLY A 227 -83.05 10.31 -12.68
N THR A 228 -84.29 9.83 -12.61
CA THR A 228 -84.87 9.26 -11.39
C THR A 228 -84.80 7.72 -11.43
N ALA A 229 -84.82 7.08 -10.26
CA ALA A 229 -84.85 5.62 -10.17
C ALA A 229 -85.99 5.03 -11.01
N GLY A 230 -85.68 4.05 -11.87
CA GLY A 230 -86.64 3.41 -12.78
C GLY A 230 -86.62 3.93 -14.23
N GLN A 231 -85.85 4.98 -14.53
CA GLN A 231 -85.64 5.47 -15.89
C GLN A 231 -84.48 4.74 -16.59
N ILE A 232 -84.57 4.64 -17.92
CA ILE A 232 -83.53 4.12 -18.79
C ILE A 232 -83.04 5.23 -19.73
N LEU A 233 -81.78 5.13 -20.17
CA LEU A 233 -81.28 5.97 -21.25
C LEU A 233 -81.76 5.42 -22.60
N ALA A 234 -82.42 6.27 -23.38
CA ALA A 234 -82.78 5.97 -24.76
C ALA A 234 -82.11 6.94 -25.72
N LYS A 235 -81.81 6.47 -26.94
CA LYS A 235 -81.32 7.33 -28.02
C LYS A 235 -82.40 8.36 -28.37
N ASN A 236 -82.03 9.64 -28.33
CA ASN A 236 -82.87 10.76 -28.73
C ASN A 236 -82.83 10.99 -30.25
N SER A 237 -81.72 10.62 -30.89
CA SER A 237 -81.58 10.62 -32.35
C SER A 237 -80.64 9.49 -32.81
N ASN A 238 -80.46 9.38 -34.13
CA ASN A 238 -79.47 8.47 -34.72
C ASN A 238 -78.02 8.93 -34.51
N THR A 239 -77.81 10.10 -33.91
CA THR A 239 -76.48 10.62 -33.59
C THR A 239 -75.92 9.87 -32.39
N ASP A 240 -74.69 9.36 -32.49
CA ASP A 240 -74.08 8.62 -31.39
C ASP A 240 -73.83 9.51 -30.17
N GLY A 241 -74.18 8.99 -28.99
CA GLY A 241 -74.08 9.70 -27.72
C GLY A 241 -75.21 10.71 -27.46
N ASP A 242 -76.15 10.91 -28.38
CA ASP A 242 -77.36 11.71 -28.15
C ASP A 242 -78.45 10.87 -27.48
N VAL A 243 -78.39 10.83 -26.16
CA VAL A 243 -79.27 10.03 -25.30
C VAL A 243 -80.04 10.92 -24.33
N HIS A 244 -81.26 10.52 -23.95
CA HIS A 244 -82.06 11.18 -22.93
C HIS A 244 -82.68 10.16 -21.97
N TRP A 245 -83.07 10.60 -20.78
CA TRP A 245 -83.77 9.77 -19.82
C TRP A 245 -85.22 9.57 -20.25
N ILE A 246 -85.65 8.32 -20.37
CA ILE A 246 -87.06 7.93 -20.54
C ILE A 246 -87.48 6.98 -19.42
N ASN A 247 -88.79 6.88 -19.19
CA ASN A 247 -89.30 5.81 -18.36
C ASN A 247 -89.13 4.46 -19.10
N ALA A 248 -88.77 3.40 -18.39
CA ALA A 248 -88.65 2.07 -18.98
C ALA A 248 -89.96 1.68 -19.70
N PRO A 249 -89.90 1.21 -20.97
CA PRO A 249 -91.08 0.75 -21.69
C PRO A 249 -91.75 -0.39 -20.92
N VAL A 250 -92.97 -0.16 -20.45
CA VAL A 250 -93.84 -1.19 -19.89
C VAL A 250 -94.60 -1.84 -21.05
N ASP A 251 -93.93 -2.74 -21.77
CA ASP A 251 -94.50 -3.65 -22.79
C ASP A 251 -94.26 -3.22 -24.25
N GLY A 252 -93.37 -3.96 -24.95
CA GLY A 252 -93.12 -3.83 -26.39
C GLY A 252 -92.87 -5.21 -27.03
N ALA A 253 -93.59 -5.50 -28.11
CA ALA A 253 -93.75 -6.83 -28.71
C ALA A 253 -92.46 -7.46 -29.30
N GLN A 254 -92.43 -8.80 -29.26
CA GLN A 254 -91.41 -9.70 -29.81
C GLN A 254 -91.16 -9.46 -31.32
N GLY A 255 -89.88 -9.30 -31.70
CA GLY A 255 -89.46 -9.27 -33.11
C GLY A 255 -89.41 -10.66 -33.77
N PRO A 256 -89.34 -10.75 -35.11
CA PRO A 256 -89.38 -12.01 -35.86
C PRO A 256 -88.22 -12.96 -35.51
N ALA A 257 -88.42 -14.26 -35.74
CA ALA A 257 -87.41 -15.29 -35.47
C ALA A 257 -86.14 -15.11 -36.34
N GLY A 258 -85.03 -14.75 -35.69
CA GLY A 258 -83.65 -14.77 -36.21
C GLY A 258 -83.12 -13.45 -36.77
N VAL A 259 -82.37 -12.68 -35.96
CA VAL A 259 -80.92 -12.35 -36.02
C VAL A 259 -80.63 -11.76 -34.62
N GLY A 260 -80.13 -12.55 -33.67
CA GLY A 260 -80.00 -12.11 -32.27
C GLY A 260 -79.61 -13.23 -31.31
N VAL A 261 -79.27 -12.87 -30.07
CA VAL A 261 -78.79 -13.79 -29.03
C VAL A 261 -79.82 -14.92 -28.80
N PRO A 262 -79.45 -16.20 -28.96
CA PRO A 262 -80.33 -17.32 -28.69
C PRO A 262 -80.83 -17.30 -27.24
N ASN A 263 -82.09 -17.65 -27.02
CA ASN A 263 -82.65 -17.73 -25.66
C ASN A 263 -81.94 -18.81 -24.83
N GLY A 264 -81.57 -18.51 -23.58
CA GLY A 264 -80.98 -19.45 -22.63
C GLY A 264 -79.45 -19.44 -22.54
N GLY A 265 -78.90 -20.56 -22.05
CA GLY A 265 -77.48 -20.81 -21.72
C GLY A 265 -77.35 -21.51 -20.35
N ALA A 266 -76.69 -22.66 -20.27
CA ALA A 266 -76.44 -23.32 -18.99
C ALA A 266 -75.27 -22.65 -18.25
N ALA A 267 -75.28 -22.71 -16.90
CA ALA A 267 -74.17 -22.19 -16.10
C ALA A 267 -72.84 -22.87 -16.50
N GLY A 268 -71.83 -22.07 -16.86
CA GLY A 268 -70.53 -22.54 -17.33
C GLY A 268 -70.35 -22.59 -18.85
N GLN A 269 -71.38 -22.23 -19.63
CA GLN A 269 -71.27 -22.10 -21.08
C GLN A 269 -70.83 -20.69 -21.51
N ILE A 270 -70.12 -20.61 -22.64
CA ILE A 270 -69.69 -19.37 -23.28
C ILE A 270 -70.35 -19.28 -24.66
N LEU A 271 -70.64 -18.05 -25.10
CA LEU A 271 -71.23 -17.78 -26.40
C LEU A 271 -70.13 -17.77 -27.47
N ALA A 272 -70.23 -18.63 -28.48
CA ALA A 272 -69.26 -18.77 -29.56
C ALA A 272 -69.88 -18.52 -30.94
N LYS A 273 -69.07 -18.05 -31.88
CA LYS A 273 -69.48 -17.85 -33.27
C LYS A 273 -69.74 -19.22 -33.90
N ASN A 274 -70.92 -19.40 -34.50
CA ASN A 274 -71.30 -20.65 -35.16
C ASN A 274 -70.82 -20.68 -36.63
N SER A 275 -70.72 -19.51 -37.27
CA SER A 275 -70.18 -19.37 -38.63
C SER A 275 -69.48 -18.02 -38.82
N ALA A 276 -68.99 -17.74 -40.03
CA ALA A 276 -68.44 -16.43 -40.36
C ALA A 276 -69.51 -15.31 -40.45
N THR A 277 -70.80 -15.68 -40.47
CA THR A 277 -71.93 -14.73 -40.59
C THR A 277 -72.05 -13.87 -39.33
N ASP A 278 -72.28 -12.57 -39.51
CA ASP A 278 -72.43 -11.65 -38.38
C ASP A 278 -73.76 -11.88 -37.63
N GLY A 279 -73.66 -11.97 -36.31
CA GLY A 279 -74.79 -12.29 -35.42
C GLY A 279 -75.11 -13.78 -35.27
N ASP A 280 -74.39 -14.69 -35.94
CA ASP A 280 -74.59 -16.13 -35.81
C ASP A 280 -73.77 -16.72 -34.66
N THR A 281 -74.41 -16.80 -33.48
CA THR A 281 -73.79 -17.24 -32.21
C THR A 281 -74.55 -18.40 -31.57
N HIS A 282 -73.85 -19.33 -30.89
CA HIS A 282 -74.41 -20.46 -30.14
C HIS A 282 -73.65 -20.71 -28.83
N TRP A 283 -74.22 -21.46 -27.89
CA TRP A 283 -73.59 -21.80 -26.60
C TRP A 283 -72.65 -23.01 -26.70
N ILE A 284 -71.43 -22.89 -26.17
CA ILE A 284 -70.44 -23.98 -26.03
C ILE A 284 -69.93 -24.10 -24.59
N ASN A 285 -69.39 -25.25 -24.21
CA ASN A 285 -68.66 -25.41 -22.94
C ASN A 285 -67.27 -24.76 -23.04
N ALA A 286 -66.77 -24.20 -21.94
CA ALA A 286 -65.43 -23.61 -21.90
C ALA A 286 -64.33 -24.63 -22.26
N PRO A 287 -63.45 -24.36 -23.25
CA PRO A 287 -62.33 -25.24 -23.57
C PRO A 287 -61.27 -25.27 -22.45
N SER A 288 -60.81 -26.46 -22.07
CA SER A 288 -59.71 -26.66 -21.11
C SER A 288 -58.38 -26.87 -21.85
N GLY A 289 -57.49 -25.88 -21.85
CA GLY A 289 -56.13 -26.06 -22.37
C GLY A 289 -55.35 -24.74 -22.43
N GLY A 290 -54.33 -24.61 -21.57
CA GLY A 290 -53.48 -23.44 -21.45
C GLY A 290 -52.54 -23.20 -22.64
N GLY A 291 -52.20 -21.93 -22.85
CA GLY A 291 -51.09 -21.47 -23.68
C GLY A 291 -50.21 -20.54 -22.82
N GLY A 292 -48.92 -20.37 -23.07
CA GLY A 292 -48.05 -20.85 -24.14
C GLY A 292 -46.71 -20.15 -23.94
N GLY A 293 -45.61 -20.89 -23.94
CA GLY A 293 -44.26 -20.34 -23.82
C GLY A 293 -43.80 -19.66 -25.11
N SER A 294 -43.20 -18.48 -24.97
CA SER A 294 -42.44 -17.82 -26.03
C SER A 294 -40.99 -18.29 -25.99
N SER A 295 -40.43 -18.61 -27.16
CA SER A 295 -39.00 -18.90 -27.35
C SER A 295 -38.32 -17.71 -28.03
N GLU A 296 -37.11 -17.39 -27.58
CA GLU A 296 -36.16 -16.43 -28.17
C GLU A 296 -34.74 -17.04 -28.04
N PRO A 297 -33.71 -16.60 -28.79
CA PRO A 297 -32.84 -17.48 -29.57
C PRO A 297 -31.49 -17.79 -28.90
N SER A 298 -30.93 -18.91 -29.36
CA SER A 298 -29.64 -19.50 -29.00
C SER A 298 -28.50 -18.50 -28.79
N GLY A 299 -28.00 -18.44 -27.54
CA GLY A 299 -26.73 -17.80 -27.17
C GLY A 299 -26.79 -16.88 -25.95
N GLN A 300 -27.97 -16.62 -25.39
CA GLN A 300 -28.18 -15.65 -24.31
C GLN A 300 -27.79 -16.21 -22.92
N ILE A 301 -27.20 -15.33 -22.12
CA ILE A 301 -27.07 -15.45 -20.67
C ILE A 301 -28.43 -15.89 -20.11
N LYS A 302 -28.46 -16.95 -19.32
CA LYS A 302 -29.73 -17.53 -18.89
C LYS A 302 -30.30 -16.77 -17.71
N SER A 303 -31.61 -16.56 -17.68
CA SER A 303 -32.35 -15.96 -16.57
C SER A 303 -33.13 -17.04 -15.81
N PHE A 304 -33.12 -16.99 -14.47
CA PHE A 304 -33.91 -17.89 -13.64
C PHE A 304 -35.41 -17.82 -14.00
N ARG A 305 -35.94 -16.61 -14.24
CA ARG A 305 -37.36 -16.43 -14.55
C ARG A 305 -37.72 -16.85 -15.96
N VAL A 306 -36.95 -16.42 -16.96
CA VAL A 306 -37.30 -16.64 -18.37
C VAL A 306 -37.07 -18.09 -18.78
N ASP A 307 -35.90 -18.65 -18.45
CA ASP A 307 -35.48 -19.94 -19.01
C ASP A 307 -35.84 -21.13 -18.11
N TYR A 308 -36.03 -20.88 -16.82
CA TYR A 308 -36.24 -21.92 -15.82
C TYR A 308 -37.56 -21.81 -15.08
N GLY A 309 -38.36 -20.78 -15.37
CA GLY A 309 -39.71 -20.60 -14.82
C GLY A 309 -39.72 -20.24 -13.34
N ALA A 310 -38.63 -19.69 -12.81
CA ALA A 310 -38.63 -19.12 -11.47
C ALA A 310 -39.57 -17.91 -11.39
N VAL A 311 -40.07 -17.60 -10.19
CA VAL A 311 -40.93 -16.43 -9.92
C VAL A 311 -40.09 -15.25 -9.46
N GLY A 312 -39.13 -15.46 -8.55
CA GLY A 312 -38.26 -14.39 -8.06
C GLY A 312 -38.95 -13.35 -7.16
N ASP A 313 -40.03 -13.75 -6.45
CA ASP A 313 -40.81 -12.90 -5.54
C ASP A 313 -40.42 -13.04 -4.05
N GLY A 314 -39.47 -13.92 -3.73
CA GLY A 314 -38.99 -14.23 -2.38
C GLY A 314 -39.94 -15.09 -1.54
N VAL A 315 -41.03 -15.58 -2.14
CA VAL A 315 -42.12 -16.31 -1.47
C VAL A 315 -42.37 -17.65 -2.14
N SER A 316 -42.52 -17.65 -3.46
CA SER A 316 -42.73 -18.84 -4.29
C SER A 316 -41.48 -19.72 -4.29
N ASP A 317 -41.67 -21.04 -4.19
CA ASP A 317 -40.54 -21.98 -4.14
C ASP A 317 -39.93 -22.18 -5.54
N ASP A 318 -38.77 -21.59 -5.73
CA ASP A 318 -37.96 -21.60 -6.94
C ASP A 318 -36.91 -22.73 -6.94
N LEU A 319 -36.91 -23.64 -5.96
CA LEU A 319 -35.90 -24.70 -5.81
C LEU A 319 -35.70 -25.54 -7.08
N THR A 320 -36.80 -25.92 -7.75
CA THR A 320 -36.73 -26.70 -8.99
C THR A 320 -36.09 -25.89 -10.12
N ALA A 321 -36.50 -24.63 -10.29
CA ALA A 321 -35.97 -23.74 -11.31
C ALA A 321 -34.47 -23.48 -11.08
N ILE A 322 -34.05 -23.23 -9.84
CA ILE A 322 -32.65 -23.01 -9.47
C ILE A 322 -31.80 -24.25 -9.73
N ASN A 323 -32.20 -25.44 -9.26
CA ASN A 323 -31.42 -26.66 -9.49
C ASN A 323 -31.25 -26.95 -11.00
N ASN A 324 -32.31 -26.77 -11.79
CA ASN A 324 -32.25 -26.91 -13.24
C ASN A 324 -31.32 -25.88 -13.89
N ALA A 325 -31.28 -24.65 -13.36
CA ALA A 325 -30.39 -23.62 -13.85
C ALA A 325 -28.91 -23.93 -13.56
N LEU A 326 -28.60 -24.33 -12.33
CA LEU A 326 -27.24 -24.62 -11.87
C LEU A 326 -26.64 -25.87 -12.54
N LEU A 327 -27.47 -26.89 -12.81
CA LEU A 327 -27.08 -28.07 -13.59
C LEU A 327 -26.66 -27.76 -15.03
N SER A 328 -26.99 -26.57 -15.54
CA SER A 328 -26.68 -26.20 -16.91
C SER A 328 -25.27 -25.61 -17.09
N GLU A 329 -24.52 -25.42 -16.00
CA GLU A 329 -23.10 -25.01 -16.01
C GLU A 329 -22.79 -23.73 -16.80
N ASN A 330 -23.76 -22.82 -16.91
CA ASN A 330 -23.61 -21.55 -17.62
C ASN A 330 -23.84 -20.36 -16.68
N VAL A 331 -23.22 -19.22 -16.99
CA VAL A 331 -23.47 -17.97 -16.26
C VAL A 331 -24.96 -17.64 -16.29
N ILE A 332 -25.55 -17.44 -15.12
CA ILE A 332 -26.94 -17.03 -14.93
C ILE A 332 -26.96 -15.56 -14.56
N GLU A 333 -27.83 -14.74 -15.16
CA GLU A 333 -28.02 -13.34 -14.79
C GLU A 333 -29.51 -13.03 -14.62
N ASP A 334 -29.88 -12.48 -13.46
CA ASP A 334 -31.26 -12.07 -13.17
C ASP A 334 -31.30 -10.97 -12.10
N SER A 335 -32.50 -10.62 -11.63
CA SER A 335 -32.70 -9.71 -10.51
C SER A 335 -33.96 -10.10 -9.75
N GLY A 336 -33.83 -10.46 -8.48
CA GLY A 336 -34.97 -10.83 -7.65
C GLY A 336 -34.59 -11.66 -6.45
N ASP A 337 -35.61 -12.00 -5.67
CA ASP A 337 -35.49 -12.84 -4.49
C ASP A 337 -36.04 -14.21 -4.84
N PHE A 338 -35.20 -15.24 -4.82
CA PHE A 338 -35.59 -16.58 -5.24
C PHE A 338 -35.62 -17.47 -4.01
N PHE A 339 -36.81 -17.85 -3.57
CA PHE A 339 -36.96 -18.65 -2.36
C PHE A 339 -36.75 -20.14 -2.67
N VAL A 340 -36.06 -20.85 -1.78
CA VAL A 340 -35.88 -22.30 -1.85
C VAL A 340 -36.36 -22.95 -0.56
N SER A 341 -37.18 -23.99 -0.70
CA SER A 341 -37.68 -24.79 0.44
C SER A 341 -36.63 -25.71 1.07
N ALA A 342 -35.54 -26.02 0.35
CA ALA A 342 -34.44 -26.86 0.80
C ALA A 342 -33.08 -26.36 0.27
N ALA A 343 -31.99 -26.98 0.73
CA ALA A 343 -30.66 -26.70 0.19
C ALA A 343 -30.60 -27.04 -1.31
N TYR A 344 -29.90 -26.20 -2.07
CA TYR A 344 -29.61 -26.42 -3.48
C TYR A 344 -28.13 -26.77 -3.64
N ASP A 345 -27.78 -27.46 -4.74
CA ASP A 345 -26.40 -27.86 -5.02
C ASP A 345 -25.81 -26.97 -6.14
N ASN A 346 -24.78 -26.19 -5.82
CA ASN A 346 -23.97 -25.48 -6.83
C ASN A 346 -22.62 -26.18 -7.03
N LYS A 347 -22.66 -27.51 -7.22
CA LYS A 347 -21.51 -28.39 -7.36
C LYS A 347 -20.42 -27.90 -8.32
N TYR A 348 -20.82 -27.19 -9.37
CA TYR A 348 -19.96 -26.76 -10.46
C TYR A 348 -19.54 -25.28 -10.35
N GLY A 349 -19.93 -24.58 -9.28
CA GLY A 349 -19.57 -23.17 -9.08
C GLY A 349 -20.15 -22.25 -10.15
N THR A 350 -21.33 -22.58 -10.67
CA THR A 350 -22.03 -21.83 -11.72
C THR A 350 -22.20 -20.36 -11.29
N PRO A 351 -21.67 -19.38 -12.05
CA PRO A 351 -21.73 -17.98 -11.66
C PRO A 351 -23.16 -17.43 -11.71
N ILE A 352 -23.58 -16.81 -10.62
CA ILE A 352 -24.86 -16.09 -10.50
C ILE A 352 -24.56 -14.60 -10.50
N ASN A 353 -25.03 -13.91 -11.55
CA ASN A 353 -24.83 -12.49 -11.79
C ASN A 353 -26.14 -11.71 -11.66
N GLY A 354 -26.01 -10.39 -11.58
CA GLY A 354 -27.13 -9.48 -11.39
C GLY A 354 -27.52 -9.35 -9.92
N ASN A 355 -28.73 -8.87 -9.66
CA ASN A 355 -29.22 -8.61 -8.31
C ASN A 355 -30.04 -9.79 -7.79
N VAL A 356 -29.42 -10.96 -7.72
CA VAL A 356 -30.08 -12.23 -7.34
C VAL A 356 -29.78 -12.55 -5.88
N ARG A 357 -30.83 -12.77 -5.08
CA ARG A 357 -30.72 -13.34 -3.73
C ARG A 357 -31.46 -14.67 -3.69
N ILE A 358 -30.74 -15.76 -3.44
CA ILE A 358 -31.32 -17.06 -3.17
C ILE A 358 -31.55 -17.17 -1.66
N LEU A 359 -32.81 -17.32 -1.27
CA LEU A 359 -33.26 -17.21 0.11
C LEU A 359 -33.83 -18.53 0.61
N LYS A 360 -33.54 -18.88 1.86
CA LYS A 360 -34.28 -19.93 2.60
C LYS A 360 -34.83 -19.37 3.91
N ASN A 361 -35.77 -20.07 4.52
CA ASN A 361 -36.19 -19.72 5.88
C ASN A 361 -35.08 -20.02 6.87
N ASN A 362 -34.81 -19.10 7.79
CA ASN A 362 -33.90 -19.32 8.91
C ASN A 362 -34.66 -19.86 10.13
N ALA A 363 -33.93 -20.35 11.14
CA ALA A 363 -34.52 -20.94 12.35
C ALA A 363 -35.33 -19.94 13.20
N ASN A 364 -35.12 -18.64 13.00
CA ASN A 364 -35.74 -17.54 13.74
C ASN A 364 -36.95 -16.94 12.99
N GLY A 365 -37.42 -17.59 11.92
CA GLY A 365 -38.58 -17.14 11.13
C GLY A 365 -38.30 -16.04 10.09
N GLY A 366 -37.04 -15.61 9.95
CA GLY A 366 -36.58 -14.69 8.91
C GLY A 366 -36.10 -15.41 7.63
N LYS A 367 -35.53 -14.64 6.70
CA LYS A 367 -34.91 -15.16 5.47
C LYS A 367 -33.39 -15.15 5.61
N GLN A 368 -32.75 -16.27 5.31
CA GLN A 368 -31.30 -16.39 5.15
C GLN A 368 -30.96 -16.34 3.66
N GLN A 369 -29.99 -15.51 3.29
CA GLN A 369 -29.41 -15.52 1.95
C GLN A 369 -28.31 -16.60 1.85
N LEU A 370 -28.26 -17.30 0.72
CA LEU A 370 -27.40 -18.46 0.51
C LEU A 370 -26.28 -18.25 -0.51
N ASN A 371 -26.39 -17.25 -1.37
CA ASN A 371 -25.38 -16.84 -2.33
C ASN A 371 -24.88 -15.44 -1.95
N SER A 372 -23.62 -15.12 -2.21
CA SER A 372 -23.07 -13.80 -1.96
C SER A 372 -22.43 -13.19 -3.20
N TYR A 373 -22.49 -11.87 -3.35
CA TYR A 373 -21.65 -11.20 -4.36
C TYR A 373 -20.16 -11.46 -4.12
N ALA A 374 -19.80 -11.70 -2.87
CA ALA A 374 -18.43 -11.84 -2.43
C ALA A 374 -17.86 -13.25 -2.70
N ASP A 375 -18.70 -14.21 -3.11
CA ASP A 375 -18.28 -15.48 -3.72
C ASP A 375 -17.48 -15.24 -5.01
N LYS A 376 -17.73 -14.11 -5.68
CA LYS A 376 -17.07 -13.72 -6.92
C LYS A 376 -15.88 -12.80 -6.69
N PHE A 377 -16.05 -11.77 -5.87
CA PHE A 377 -15.00 -10.77 -5.63
C PHE A 377 -15.02 -10.25 -4.19
N GLN A 378 -13.88 -10.30 -3.51
CA GLN A 378 -13.61 -9.44 -2.36
C GLN A 378 -13.20 -8.05 -2.87
N HIS A 379 -13.94 -7.01 -2.47
CA HIS A 379 -13.69 -5.66 -2.99
C HIS A 379 -12.71 -4.87 -2.12
N VAL A 380 -11.60 -4.48 -2.74
CA VAL A 380 -10.71 -3.42 -2.25
C VAL A 380 -10.40 -2.51 -3.42
N PHE A 381 -10.74 -1.22 -3.32
CA PHE A 381 -10.47 -0.24 -4.37
C PHE A 381 -10.34 1.16 -3.78
N GLY A 382 -9.88 2.13 -4.57
CA GLY A 382 -9.69 3.49 -4.08
C GLY A 382 -8.38 3.67 -3.31
N THR A 383 -7.42 2.74 -3.47
CA THR A 383 -6.09 2.82 -2.85
C THR A 383 -5.30 4.03 -3.34
N GLU A 384 -5.64 4.57 -4.52
CA GLU A 384 -5.14 5.84 -5.03
C GLU A 384 -5.45 7.03 -4.09
N TYR A 385 -6.52 6.95 -3.29
CA TYR A 385 -6.91 7.97 -2.34
C TYR A 385 -6.12 7.92 -1.02
N LEU A 386 -5.22 6.94 -0.86
CA LEU A 386 -4.28 6.88 0.26
C LEU A 386 -3.02 7.74 0.03
N SER A 387 -2.92 8.43 -1.11
CA SER A 387 -1.75 9.19 -1.53
C SER A 387 -1.26 10.21 -0.49
N TYR A 388 -2.15 10.91 0.22
CA TYR A 388 -1.76 11.86 1.27
C TYR A 388 -0.94 11.17 2.38
N PHE A 389 -1.50 10.10 2.95
CA PHE A 389 -0.84 9.27 3.96
C PHE A 389 0.47 8.68 3.44
N HIS A 390 0.48 8.16 2.22
CA HIS A 390 1.68 7.60 1.58
C HIS A 390 2.80 8.62 1.39
N LYS A 391 2.48 9.88 1.05
CA LYS A 391 3.47 10.98 1.00
C LYS A 391 4.11 11.23 2.37
N LYS A 392 3.32 11.16 3.46
CA LYS A 392 3.85 11.27 4.83
C LYS A 392 4.78 10.10 5.18
N LEU A 393 4.44 8.87 4.78
CA LEU A 393 5.33 7.71 4.98
C LEU A 393 6.68 7.90 4.26
N ILE A 394 6.66 8.37 3.00
CA ILE A 394 7.88 8.63 2.22
C ILE A 394 8.71 9.74 2.89
N ALA A 395 8.07 10.81 3.35
CA ALA A 395 8.75 11.91 4.05
C ALA A 395 9.45 11.41 5.33
N ASN A 396 8.75 10.62 6.16
CA ASN A 396 9.32 10.04 7.37
C ASN A 396 10.50 9.10 7.11
N ARG A 397 10.52 8.40 5.97
CA ARG A 397 11.68 7.58 5.57
C ARG A 397 12.86 8.42 5.13
N ALA A 398 12.62 9.43 4.30
CA ALA A 398 13.68 10.32 3.84
C ALA A 398 14.32 11.07 5.02
N SER A 399 13.52 11.44 6.03
CA SER A 399 14.00 12.16 7.21
C SER A 399 14.67 11.28 8.26
N ALA A 400 14.48 9.95 8.27
CA ALA A 400 14.98 9.06 9.31
C ALA A 400 16.52 9.09 9.51
N ALA A 401 17.27 9.61 8.52
CA ALA A 401 18.72 9.78 8.60
C ALA A 401 19.16 11.16 9.15
N THR A 402 18.27 12.15 9.25
CA THR A 402 18.61 13.57 9.51
C THR A 402 17.76 14.24 10.60
N THR A 403 16.49 13.86 10.78
CA THR A 403 15.59 14.41 11.82
C THR A 403 14.60 13.35 12.32
N ALA A 404 14.07 13.53 13.53
CA ALA A 404 13.05 12.62 14.07
C ALA A 404 11.80 12.58 13.16
N PRO A 405 11.23 11.39 12.88
CA PRO A 405 10.04 11.25 12.04
C PRO A 405 8.82 11.91 12.70
N THR A 406 7.94 12.48 11.88
CA THR A 406 6.71 13.13 12.37
C THR A 406 5.65 12.07 12.68
N PRO A 407 4.97 12.11 13.84
CA PRO A 407 3.89 11.17 14.14
C PRO A 407 2.79 11.16 13.07
N ILE A 408 2.34 9.96 12.70
CA ILE A 408 1.21 9.73 11.80
C ILE A 408 0.10 9.05 12.59
N ASN A 409 -1.07 9.69 12.68
CA ASN A 409 -2.20 9.18 13.44
C ASN A 409 -3.17 8.42 12.53
N VAL A 410 -3.35 7.13 12.80
CA VAL A 410 -4.37 6.27 12.19
C VAL A 410 -5.48 6.06 13.20
N VAL A 411 -6.61 6.73 13.01
CA VAL A 411 -7.77 6.66 13.90
C VAL A 411 -8.74 5.59 13.40
N LEU A 412 -8.96 4.57 14.23
CA LEU A 412 -9.89 3.47 14.01
C LEU A 412 -11.22 3.82 14.68
N THR A 413 -12.19 4.33 13.91
CA THR A 413 -13.51 4.73 14.42
C THR A 413 -14.58 3.72 14.02
N GLY A 414 -15.47 3.39 14.95
CA GLY A 414 -16.50 2.39 14.74
C GLY A 414 -17.32 2.08 15.98
N ASP A 415 -18.15 1.06 15.88
CA ASP A 415 -18.97 0.55 16.99
C ASP A 415 -18.18 -0.46 17.87
N SER A 416 -18.88 -1.33 18.61
CA SER A 416 -18.29 -2.37 19.47
C SER A 416 -17.35 -3.30 18.71
N THR A 417 -17.57 -3.50 17.41
CA THR A 417 -16.74 -4.39 16.61
C THR A 417 -15.35 -3.78 16.35
N THR A 418 -15.23 -2.44 16.38
CA THR A 418 -13.96 -1.71 16.30
C THR A 418 -13.35 -1.47 17.68
N PHE A 419 -14.20 -1.16 18.67
CA PHE A 419 -13.78 -1.00 20.07
C PHE A 419 -13.04 -2.23 20.58
N GLY A 420 -13.55 -3.42 20.25
CA GLY A 420 -12.96 -4.69 20.66
C GLY A 420 -13.09 -4.93 22.16
N ASP A 421 -12.20 -5.75 22.70
CA ASP A 421 -12.24 -6.15 24.11
C ASP A 421 -11.43 -5.19 24.98
N ILE A 422 -11.95 -4.88 26.16
CA ILE A 422 -11.31 -3.94 27.10
C ILE A 422 -10.47 -4.62 28.19
N SER A 423 -10.57 -5.93 28.33
CA SER A 423 -9.88 -6.69 29.38
C SER A 423 -9.71 -8.16 29.00
N GLY A 424 -8.62 -8.79 29.46
CA GLY A 424 -8.31 -10.20 29.21
C GLY A 424 -7.31 -10.41 28.07
N GLU A 425 -6.97 -11.67 27.79
CA GLU A 425 -5.97 -12.02 26.76
C GLU A 425 -6.40 -11.58 25.34
N GLU A 426 -7.70 -11.55 25.08
CA GLU A 426 -8.31 -11.13 23.81
C GLU A 426 -8.09 -9.64 23.48
N ALA A 427 -7.91 -8.79 24.50
CA ALA A 427 -7.66 -7.36 24.30
C ALA A 427 -6.36 -7.10 23.53
N ASN A 428 -5.34 -7.98 23.69
CA ASN A 428 -4.07 -7.91 22.97
C ASN A 428 -4.22 -8.11 21.46
N TYR A 429 -5.36 -8.62 21.00
CA TYR A 429 -5.65 -8.88 19.59
C TYR A 429 -6.61 -7.86 18.98
N ASN A 430 -6.91 -6.77 19.70
CA ASN A 430 -7.64 -5.65 19.13
C ASN A 430 -6.88 -5.07 17.93
N ILE A 431 -7.64 -4.60 16.94
CA ILE A 431 -7.14 -4.30 15.59
C ILE A 431 -5.93 -3.35 15.63
N GLY A 432 -6.02 -2.25 16.38
CA GLY A 432 -4.92 -1.27 16.49
C GLY A 432 -3.66 -1.83 17.17
N ILE A 433 -3.79 -2.78 18.09
CA ILE A 433 -2.64 -3.41 18.76
C ILE A 433 -1.91 -4.32 17.77
N VAL A 434 -2.64 -5.18 17.06
CA VAL A 434 -2.04 -6.05 16.04
C VAL A 434 -1.38 -5.23 14.94
N MET A 435 -1.99 -4.12 14.51
CA MET A 435 -1.39 -3.22 13.53
C MET A 435 -0.12 -2.52 14.07
N THR A 436 -0.06 -2.22 15.37
CA THR A 436 1.15 -1.69 16.03
C THR A 436 2.29 -2.70 15.99
N ASP A 437 2.00 -3.98 16.26
CA ASP A 437 2.99 -5.06 16.19
C ASP A 437 3.48 -5.27 14.75
N LEU A 438 2.57 -5.23 13.77
CA LEU A 438 2.92 -5.32 12.34
C LEU A 438 3.79 -4.14 11.88
N ALA A 439 3.45 -2.91 12.24
CA ALA A 439 4.25 -1.72 11.94
C ALA A 439 5.65 -1.81 12.58
N SER A 440 5.74 -2.34 13.80
CA SER A 440 6.99 -2.56 14.51
C SER A 440 7.85 -3.63 13.83
N ARG A 441 7.24 -4.75 13.43
CA ARG A 441 7.91 -5.83 12.66
C ARG A 441 8.50 -5.31 11.35
N ASP A 442 7.74 -4.46 10.68
CA ASP A 442 8.05 -3.92 9.36
C ASP A 442 8.85 -2.61 9.42
N LEU A 443 9.33 -2.25 10.63
CA LEU A 443 10.18 -1.09 10.91
C LEU A 443 9.62 0.22 10.34
N ILE A 444 8.30 0.42 10.45
CA ILE A 444 7.64 1.64 10.00
C ILE A 444 7.62 2.63 11.17
N PRO A 445 8.38 3.73 11.09
CA PRO A 445 8.52 4.64 12.22
C PRO A 445 7.28 5.52 12.41
N ALA A 446 7.04 5.90 13.67
CA ALA A 446 6.12 6.97 14.08
C ALA A 446 4.66 6.80 13.60
N ILE A 447 4.13 5.57 13.65
CA ILE A 447 2.69 5.30 13.43
C ILE A 447 1.99 5.12 14.76
N ASN A 448 0.91 5.89 14.98
CA ASN A 448 0.03 5.76 16.14
C ASN A 448 -1.31 5.19 15.67
N PHE A 449 -1.65 3.98 16.11
CA PHE A 449 -2.99 3.43 15.91
C PHE A 449 -3.87 3.77 17.11
N LEU A 450 -4.86 4.63 16.89
CA LEU A 450 -5.75 5.12 17.94
C LEU A 450 -7.09 4.39 17.82
N ASN A 451 -7.45 3.63 18.86
CA ASN A 451 -8.77 2.99 18.93
C ASN A 451 -9.81 3.99 19.44
N HIS A 452 -10.70 4.42 18.56
CA HIS A 452 -11.81 5.31 18.83
C HIS A 452 -13.17 4.60 18.73
N GLY A 453 -13.18 3.26 18.72
CA GLY A 453 -14.40 2.49 18.71
C GLY A 453 -15.30 2.79 19.91
N GLN A 454 -16.61 2.61 19.76
CA GLN A 454 -17.61 2.89 20.79
C GLN A 454 -18.56 1.72 20.97
N GLY A 455 -18.47 1.05 22.12
CA GLY A 455 -19.30 -0.12 22.45
C GLY A 455 -20.80 0.19 22.39
N GLY A 456 -21.55 -0.59 21.60
CA GLY A 456 -23.02 -0.53 21.52
C GLY A 456 -23.59 0.75 20.91
N LYS A 457 -22.77 1.57 20.22
CA LYS A 457 -23.20 2.84 19.63
C LYS A 457 -23.57 2.70 18.16
N THR A 458 -24.47 3.56 17.73
CA THR A 458 -24.98 3.64 16.36
C THR A 458 -24.22 4.67 15.54
N THR A 459 -24.42 4.66 14.23
CA THR A 459 -23.90 5.67 13.31
C THR A 459 -24.51 7.04 13.60
N GLN A 460 -25.71 7.13 14.20
CA GLN A 460 -26.24 8.41 14.67
C GLN A 460 -25.43 8.96 15.84
N ASP A 461 -25.08 8.12 16.82
CA ASP A 461 -24.22 8.55 17.94
C ASP A 461 -22.84 9.02 17.44
N TRP A 462 -22.32 8.37 16.39
CA TRP A 462 -21.09 8.82 15.73
C TRP A 462 -21.21 10.26 15.22
N LEU A 463 -22.28 10.56 14.46
CA LEU A 463 -22.50 11.91 13.93
C LEU A 463 -22.67 12.95 15.04
N ASP A 464 -23.43 12.62 16.08
CA ASP A 464 -23.81 13.58 17.12
C ASP A 464 -22.70 13.83 18.14
N THR A 465 -21.90 12.81 18.45
CA THR A 465 -20.99 12.83 19.60
C THR A 465 -19.54 12.52 19.25
N TYR A 466 -19.28 11.47 18.46
CA TYR A 466 -17.93 10.90 18.38
C TYR A 466 -17.10 11.41 17.20
N LEU A 467 -17.72 11.79 16.09
CA LEU A 467 -17.03 12.31 14.90
C LEU A 467 -16.18 13.53 15.24
N ALA A 468 -16.67 14.41 16.13
CA ALA A 468 -15.89 15.56 16.59
C ALA A 468 -14.59 15.15 17.30
N ALA A 469 -14.63 14.10 18.14
CA ALA A 469 -13.47 13.58 18.84
C ALA A 469 -12.50 12.86 17.89
N ASP A 470 -13.02 12.12 16.91
CA ASP A 470 -12.22 11.50 15.84
C ASP A 470 -11.38 12.52 15.09
N LEU A 471 -11.99 13.66 14.75
CA LEU A 471 -11.30 14.76 14.07
C LEU A 471 -10.36 15.51 15.01
N ALA A 472 -10.70 15.67 16.28
CA ALA A 472 -9.85 16.32 17.27
C ALA A 472 -8.53 15.55 17.53
N ALA A 473 -8.48 14.26 17.24
CA ALA A 473 -7.25 13.45 17.28
C ALA A 473 -6.27 13.77 16.12
N ASN A 474 -6.61 14.72 15.24
CA ASN A 474 -5.84 15.11 14.05
C ASN A 474 -5.43 13.88 13.21
N PRO A 475 -6.40 13.12 12.68
CA PRO A 475 -6.11 11.91 11.94
C PRO A 475 -5.41 12.24 10.62
N ASP A 476 -4.43 11.40 10.26
CA ASP A 476 -3.89 11.33 8.91
C ASP A 476 -4.61 10.26 8.08
N VAL A 477 -5.10 9.24 8.78
CA VAL A 477 -5.96 8.20 8.24
C VAL A 477 -7.15 8.04 9.18
N LEU A 478 -8.37 8.05 8.63
CA LEU A 478 -9.56 7.52 9.30
C LEU A 478 -9.91 6.16 8.72
N VAL A 479 -9.99 5.15 9.57
CA VAL A 479 -10.60 3.86 9.23
C VAL A 479 -11.99 3.85 9.84
N ILE A 480 -13.02 3.92 9.00
CA ILE A 480 -14.42 4.10 9.40
C ILE A 480 -15.14 2.76 9.27
N ARG A 481 -15.63 2.23 10.40
CA ARG A 481 -16.38 0.97 10.45
C ARG A 481 -17.55 1.04 11.43
N TRP A 482 -18.62 1.68 10.98
CA TRP A 482 -19.88 1.84 11.71
C TRP A 482 -21.02 1.10 11.01
N GLY A 483 -22.01 0.67 11.80
CA GLY A 483 -23.32 0.26 11.30
C GLY A 483 -23.92 -0.94 11.99
N ILE A 484 -23.16 -1.73 12.76
CA ILE A 484 -23.63 -3.04 13.24
C ILE A 484 -24.92 -2.86 14.06
N ASN A 485 -24.90 -1.91 15.00
CA ASN A 485 -26.00 -1.63 15.91
C ASN A 485 -27.17 -0.90 15.23
N ASP A 486 -26.95 -0.27 14.08
CA ASP A 486 -28.00 0.43 13.33
C ASP A 486 -28.97 -0.57 12.67
N THR A 487 -28.50 -1.79 12.35
CA THR A 487 -29.28 -2.80 11.63
C THR A 487 -30.59 -3.17 12.32
N ALA A 488 -30.68 -3.01 13.65
CA ALA A 488 -31.88 -3.27 14.44
C ALA A 488 -33.02 -2.26 14.24
N GLY A 489 -32.72 -1.04 13.77
CA GLY A 489 -33.68 0.07 13.80
C GLY A 489 -33.90 0.79 12.48
N ILE A 490 -33.03 0.64 11.49
CA ILE A 490 -33.09 1.38 10.22
C ILE A 490 -32.86 0.46 9.02
N THR A 491 -33.24 0.92 7.83
CA THR A 491 -32.96 0.23 6.56
C THR A 491 -31.52 0.45 6.08
N PRO A 492 -30.97 -0.39 5.18
CA PRO A 492 -29.65 -0.16 4.60
C PRO A 492 -29.52 1.22 3.96
N ARG A 493 -30.57 1.70 3.27
CA ARG A 493 -30.58 3.03 2.65
C ARG A 493 -30.45 4.15 3.66
N GLN A 494 -31.18 4.08 4.77
CA GLN A 494 -31.07 5.07 5.84
C GLN A 494 -29.69 5.06 6.49
N LEU A 495 -29.07 3.89 6.65
CA LEU A 495 -27.69 3.80 7.14
C LEU A 495 -26.70 4.44 6.15
N ILE A 496 -26.85 4.17 4.85
CA ILE A 496 -26.06 4.81 3.77
C ILE A 496 -26.17 6.34 3.87
N ASP A 497 -27.38 6.88 4.06
CA ASP A 497 -27.59 8.33 4.17
C ASP A 497 -26.88 8.94 5.41
N LYS A 498 -26.77 8.20 6.52
CA LYS A 498 -25.99 8.64 7.69
C LYS A 498 -24.48 8.65 7.42
N ILE A 499 -23.97 7.61 6.77
CA ILE A 499 -22.55 7.56 6.36
C ILE A 499 -22.25 8.67 5.35
N ASP A 500 -23.16 8.93 4.41
CA ASP A 500 -23.07 10.05 3.46
C ASP A 500 -22.94 11.39 4.20
N THR A 501 -23.75 11.59 5.26
CA THR A 501 -23.69 12.79 6.12
C THR A 501 -22.34 12.92 6.82
N GLY A 502 -21.81 11.84 7.41
CA GLY A 502 -20.51 11.85 8.09
C GLY A 502 -19.36 12.16 7.14
N LEU A 503 -19.31 11.48 5.99
CA LEU A 503 -18.30 11.72 4.96
C LEU A 503 -18.40 13.12 4.35
N SER A 504 -19.62 13.63 4.13
CA SER A 504 -19.86 15.01 3.70
C SER A 504 -19.35 16.01 4.74
N THR A 505 -19.57 15.75 6.03
CA THR A 505 -19.09 16.61 7.12
C THR A 505 -17.56 16.66 7.14
N ILE A 506 -16.91 15.51 7.00
CA ILE A 506 -15.44 15.42 6.93
C ILE A 506 -14.92 16.17 5.69
N ARG A 507 -15.44 15.86 4.49
CA ARG A 507 -14.95 16.44 3.23
C ARG A 507 -15.37 17.89 3.01
N GLY A 508 -16.39 18.37 3.71
CA GLY A 508 -16.76 19.79 3.77
C GLY A 508 -15.82 20.63 4.64
N ASN A 509 -14.96 20.01 5.45
CA ASN A 509 -13.98 20.70 6.27
C ASN A 509 -12.66 20.90 5.51
N ALA A 510 -12.21 22.14 5.38
CA ALA A 510 -10.99 22.51 4.65
C ALA A 510 -9.70 21.89 5.23
N ASN A 511 -9.72 21.39 6.48
CA ASN A 511 -8.61 20.67 7.09
C ASN A 511 -8.58 19.18 6.77
N TYR A 512 -9.67 18.61 6.23
CA TYR A 512 -9.84 17.17 6.01
C TYR A 512 -10.27 16.83 4.58
N THR A 513 -9.77 17.60 3.61
CA THR A 513 -9.91 17.27 2.18
C THR A 513 -9.15 15.99 1.83
N LYS A 514 -9.34 15.44 0.63
CA LYS A 514 -8.63 14.23 0.18
C LYS A 514 -7.10 14.41 0.16
N GLU A 515 -6.63 15.65 0.04
CA GLU A 515 -5.20 16.01 0.08
C GLU A 515 -4.65 16.15 1.51
N LYS A 516 -5.49 16.04 2.54
CA LYS A 516 -5.12 16.24 3.96
C LYS A 516 -5.56 15.12 4.89
N LEU A 517 -6.41 14.20 4.42
CA LEU A 517 -6.89 13.06 5.18
C LEU A 517 -7.24 11.89 4.26
N SER A 518 -6.54 10.76 4.46
CA SER A 518 -6.88 9.49 3.82
C SER A 518 -8.02 8.81 4.58
N ILE A 519 -8.96 8.17 3.88
CA ILE A 519 -10.06 7.42 4.50
C ILE A 519 -10.08 6.00 3.97
N VAL A 520 -10.14 5.03 4.87
CA VAL A 520 -10.52 3.65 4.58
C VAL A 520 -11.96 3.45 5.09
N LEU A 521 -12.89 3.34 4.16
CA LEU A 521 -14.30 3.08 4.44
C LEU A 521 -14.52 1.57 4.42
N CYS A 522 -14.77 1.00 5.60
CA CYS A 522 -14.97 -0.42 5.77
C CYS A 522 -16.45 -0.76 5.76
N SER A 523 -16.81 -1.90 5.17
CA SER A 523 -18.11 -2.52 5.48
C SER A 523 -18.19 -2.91 6.95
N MET A 524 -19.40 -3.20 7.42
CA MET A 524 -19.59 -3.92 8.68
C MET A 524 -18.92 -5.30 8.63
N SER A 525 -18.65 -5.84 9.82
CA SER A 525 -18.33 -7.26 9.97
C SER A 525 -19.52 -8.11 9.53
N THR A 526 -19.25 -9.35 9.15
CA THR A 526 -20.31 -10.34 9.00
C THR A 526 -21.04 -10.56 10.33
N THR A 527 -22.34 -10.79 10.25
CA THR A 527 -23.22 -11.00 11.41
C THR A 527 -24.41 -11.86 10.98
N THR A 528 -25.10 -12.45 11.95
CA THR A 528 -26.35 -13.19 11.72
C THR A 528 -27.55 -12.41 12.24
N ASP A 529 -28.73 -12.74 11.74
CA ASP A 529 -29.97 -12.27 12.34
C ASP A 529 -30.07 -12.75 13.79
N ASP A 530 -30.32 -11.82 14.71
CA ASP A 530 -30.44 -12.12 16.13
C ASP A 530 -31.73 -11.59 16.75
N ASN A 531 -31.91 -11.88 18.04
CA ASN A 531 -33.11 -11.46 18.78
C ASN A 531 -33.10 -9.98 19.21
N LEU A 532 -31.97 -9.29 19.11
CA LEU A 532 -31.82 -7.86 19.37
C LEU A 532 -32.16 -7.03 18.14
N GLY A 533 -32.40 -7.68 17.01
CA GLY A 533 -32.84 -7.07 15.76
C GLY A 533 -31.71 -6.89 14.75
N HIS A 534 -30.48 -7.26 15.08
CA HIS A 534 -29.37 -7.19 14.14
C HIS A 534 -29.68 -7.99 12.87
N LYS A 535 -29.18 -7.51 11.74
CA LYS A 535 -29.50 -8.07 10.41
C LYS A 535 -28.25 -8.59 9.74
N GLY A 536 -28.34 -9.80 9.20
CA GLY A 536 -27.26 -10.50 8.52
C GLY A 536 -27.03 -10.07 7.07
N GLU A 537 -26.80 -11.06 6.21
CA GLU A 537 -26.22 -10.90 4.87
C GLU A 537 -27.05 -9.97 3.97
N ILE A 538 -28.37 -10.11 3.98
CA ILE A 538 -29.26 -9.30 3.14
C ILE A 538 -29.05 -7.81 3.41
N PHE A 539 -28.91 -7.43 4.67
CA PHE A 539 -28.70 -6.04 5.05
C PHE A 539 -27.28 -5.58 4.71
N ASN A 540 -26.28 -6.39 5.06
CA ASN A 540 -24.87 -6.10 4.79
C ASN A 540 -24.61 -5.90 3.30
N GLU A 541 -25.15 -6.76 2.43
CA GLU A 541 -24.90 -6.65 1.00
C GLU A 541 -25.55 -5.42 0.37
N GLU A 542 -26.77 -5.07 0.79
CA GLU A 542 -27.43 -3.83 0.35
C GLU A 542 -26.71 -2.58 0.86
N TYR A 543 -26.24 -2.60 2.11
CA TYR A 543 -25.43 -1.53 2.67
C TYR A 543 -24.10 -1.37 1.91
N ASN A 544 -23.41 -2.48 1.64
CA ASN A 544 -22.13 -2.49 0.95
C ASN A 544 -22.24 -1.96 -0.49
N LYS A 545 -23.34 -2.24 -1.21
CA LYS A 545 -23.61 -1.62 -2.52
C LYS A 545 -23.57 -0.08 -2.43
N GLY A 546 -24.19 0.49 -1.39
CA GLY A 546 -24.17 1.93 -1.13
C GLY A 546 -22.80 2.46 -0.70
N LEU A 547 -22.12 1.76 0.22
CA LEU A 547 -20.78 2.15 0.67
C LEU A 547 -19.79 2.24 -0.48
N ARG A 548 -19.82 1.31 -1.44
CA ARG A 548 -18.97 1.38 -2.63
C ARG A 548 -19.20 2.65 -3.44
N THR A 549 -20.46 3.09 -3.54
CA THR A 549 -20.83 4.35 -4.20
C THR A 549 -20.28 5.55 -3.42
N LEU A 550 -20.44 5.57 -2.09
CA LEU A 550 -19.93 6.64 -1.24
C LEU A 550 -18.39 6.73 -1.25
N ALA A 551 -17.70 5.59 -1.28
CA ALA A 551 -16.24 5.56 -1.36
C ALA A 551 -15.73 6.28 -2.61
N ARG A 552 -16.40 6.12 -3.75
CA ARG A 552 -16.09 6.89 -4.97
C ARG A 552 -16.48 8.36 -4.83
N LYS A 553 -17.68 8.66 -4.31
CA LYS A 553 -18.17 10.03 -4.10
C LYS A 553 -17.22 10.88 -3.25
N TYR A 554 -16.64 10.31 -2.20
CA TYR A 554 -15.83 11.03 -1.21
C TYR A 554 -14.32 10.75 -1.25
N ALA A 555 -13.85 10.09 -2.30
CA ALA A 555 -12.44 9.73 -2.46
C ALA A 555 -11.90 8.96 -1.23
N CYS A 556 -12.51 7.82 -0.96
CA CYS A 556 -12.10 6.89 0.10
C CYS A 556 -11.60 5.58 -0.53
N CYS A 557 -10.64 4.93 0.12
CA CYS A 557 -10.37 3.52 -0.12
C CYS A 557 -11.52 2.72 0.49
N TYR A 558 -12.12 1.80 -0.26
CA TYR A 558 -13.12 0.87 0.27
C TYR A 558 -12.45 -0.45 0.66
N MET A 559 -12.84 -1.01 1.81
CA MET A 559 -12.43 -2.33 2.27
C MET A 559 -13.66 -3.16 2.64
N ASP A 560 -13.84 -4.29 1.97
CA ASP A 560 -14.95 -5.20 2.21
C ASP A 560 -14.64 -6.20 3.32
N VAL A 561 -14.90 -5.80 4.57
CA VAL A 561 -14.73 -6.65 5.75
C VAL A 561 -15.73 -7.82 5.75
N TYR A 562 -16.94 -7.60 5.24
CA TYR A 562 -17.98 -8.62 5.14
C TYR A 562 -17.51 -9.76 4.22
N ALA A 563 -16.92 -9.42 3.08
CA ALA A 563 -16.41 -10.38 2.10
C ALA A 563 -15.29 -11.30 2.65
N MET A 564 -14.66 -10.93 3.77
CA MET A 564 -13.63 -11.75 4.44
C MET A 564 -14.22 -13.00 5.11
N TRP A 565 -15.50 -12.98 5.48
CA TRP A 565 -16.20 -14.13 6.07
C TRP A 565 -17.72 -14.02 5.86
N GLN A 566 -18.24 -14.42 4.72
CA GLN A 566 -19.58 -13.98 4.28
C GLN A 566 -20.73 -14.72 4.96
N ASP A 567 -20.53 -16.00 5.30
CA ASP A 567 -21.49 -16.80 6.08
C ASP A 567 -21.00 -16.93 7.52
N ALA A 568 -21.46 -16.01 8.36
CA ALA A 568 -21.13 -16.00 9.78
C ALA A 568 -21.51 -17.32 10.48
N ARG A 569 -22.54 -18.04 10.02
CA ARG A 569 -23.07 -19.25 10.68
C ARG A 569 -22.12 -20.44 10.66
N ASN A 570 -21.08 -20.40 9.83
CA ASN A 570 -19.99 -21.37 9.81
C ASN A 570 -18.71 -20.80 10.46
N GLY A 571 -18.82 -19.69 11.19
CA GLY A 571 -17.72 -18.89 11.73
C GLY A 571 -17.73 -18.77 13.25
N GLN A 572 -18.33 -19.70 14.00
CA GLN A 572 -18.38 -19.64 15.48
C GLN A 572 -16.99 -19.56 16.15
N ASP A 573 -15.93 -20.03 15.48
CA ASP A 573 -14.54 -19.89 15.95
C ASP A 573 -13.91 -18.51 15.67
N TYR A 574 -14.58 -17.69 14.85
CA TYR A 574 -14.07 -16.42 14.32
C TYR A 574 -14.94 -15.23 14.75
N ILE A 575 -16.19 -15.49 15.12
CA ILE A 575 -17.16 -14.49 15.50
C ILE A 575 -17.83 -15.02 16.76
N SER A 576 -17.86 -14.21 17.81
CA SER A 576 -18.53 -14.57 19.05
C SER A 576 -19.99 -14.15 19.01
N ALA A 577 -20.81 -14.99 19.64
CA ALA A 577 -22.20 -14.66 19.90
C ALA A 577 -22.29 -13.60 21.00
N TYR A 578 -23.33 -12.76 20.92
CA TYR A 578 -23.62 -11.81 21.99
C TYR A 578 -24.04 -12.52 23.28
N ASP A 579 -24.77 -13.64 23.15
CA ASP A 579 -25.28 -14.44 24.24
C ASP A 579 -24.82 -15.89 24.07
N ALA A 580 -24.14 -16.44 25.09
CA ALA A 580 -23.68 -17.83 25.09
C ALA A 580 -24.83 -18.85 25.02
N GLY A 581 -26.04 -18.46 25.42
CA GLY A 581 -27.26 -19.26 25.24
C GLY A 581 -27.79 -19.29 23.80
N ARG A 582 -27.25 -18.45 22.91
CA ARG A 582 -27.64 -18.32 21.50
C ARG A 582 -26.40 -18.36 20.59
N PRO A 583 -25.70 -19.49 20.50
CA PRO A 583 -24.40 -19.60 19.85
C PRO A 583 -24.40 -19.33 18.33
N ASN A 584 -25.57 -19.17 17.71
CA ASN A 584 -25.72 -18.87 16.27
C ASN A 584 -26.07 -17.40 16.00
N GLU A 585 -26.16 -16.56 17.03
CA GLU A 585 -26.40 -15.10 16.95
C GLU A 585 -25.07 -14.35 17.06
N LEU A 586 -24.34 -14.29 15.95
CA LEU A 586 -22.93 -13.95 15.85
C LEU A 586 -22.75 -12.49 15.46
N ILE A 587 -21.98 -11.73 16.24
CA ILE A 587 -21.86 -10.27 16.08
C ILE A 587 -20.41 -9.81 16.16
N HIS A 588 -19.69 -10.20 17.22
CA HIS A 588 -18.41 -9.61 17.55
C HIS A 588 -17.26 -10.42 16.94
N PRO A 589 -16.31 -9.80 16.21
CA PRO A 589 -15.12 -10.52 15.78
C PRO A 589 -14.37 -11.09 16.98
N ALA A 590 -14.11 -12.39 16.99
CA ALA A 590 -13.20 -13.03 17.94
C ALA A 590 -11.74 -12.74 17.55
N LYS A 591 -10.77 -13.14 18.40
CA LYS A 591 -9.32 -13.03 18.17
C LYS A 591 -8.88 -13.17 16.72
N SER A 592 -9.21 -14.31 16.13
CA SER A 592 -8.79 -14.73 14.80
C SER A 592 -9.29 -13.75 13.73
N PHE A 593 -10.54 -13.31 13.83
CA PHE A 593 -11.11 -12.37 12.87
C PHE A 593 -10.63 -10.93 13.08
N LYS A 594 -10.38 -10.49 14.32
CA LYS A 594 -9.73 -9.20 14.59
C LYS A 594 -8.34 -9.14 13.96
N VAL A 595 -7.55 -10.20 14.10
CA VAL A 595 -6.22 -10.32 13.46
C VAL A 595 -6.35 -10.29 11.95
N LEU A 596 -7.34 -10.99 11.36
CA LEU A 596 -7.56 -10.97 9.92
C LEU A 596 -7.89 -9.55 9.42
N ILE A 597 -8.79 -8.84 10.10
CA ILE A 597 -9.16 -7.45 9.78
C ILE A 597 -7.94 -6.54 9.91
N ALA A 598 -7.14 -6.69 10.97
CA ALA A 598 -5.92 -5.92 11.17
C ALA A 598 -4.90 -6.14 10.05
N CYS A 599 -4.63 -7.40 9.69
CA CYS A 599 -3.72 -7.74 8.59
C CYS A 599 -4.18 -7.16 7.25
N ALA A 600 -5.47 -7.30 6.92
CA ALA A 600 -6.01 -6.81 5.66
C ALA A 600 -6.02 -5.26 5.60
N THR A 601 -6.39 -4.59 6.71
CA THR A 601 -6.30 -3.12 6.82
C THR A 601 -4.85 -2.65 6.68
N TYR A 602 -3.92 -3.38 7.29
CA TYR A 602 -2.50 -3.09 7.25
C TYR A 602 -1.88 -3.32 5.86
N ASP A 603 -2.31 -4.35 5.13
CA ASP A 603 -1.96 -4.59 3.72
C ASP A 603 -2.41 -3.46 2.79
N ILE A 604 -3.59 -2.89 3.04
CA ILE A 604 -4.12 -1.74 2.30
C ILE A 604 -3.32 -0.47 2.58
N LEU A 605 -3.07 -0.18 3.86
CA LEU A 605 -2.38 1.05 4.26
C LEU A 605 -0.90 0.99 3.90
N PHE A 606 -0.24 -0.13 4.16
CA PHE A 606 1.18 -0.31 3.97
C PHE A 606 1.46 -1.42 2.95
N PRO A 607 1.24 -1.23 1.63
CA PRO A 607 1.66 -2.21 0.64
C PRO A 607 3.14 -2.61 0.79
N LYS A 608 3.55 -3.77 0.26
CA LYS A 608 4.90 -4.33 0.46
C LYS A 608 6.06 -3.39 0.17
N TYR A 609 5.93 -2.44 -0.75
CA TYR A 609 6.98 -1.45 -1.05
C TYR A 609 7.14 -0.39 0.06
N TYR A 610 6.11 -0.21 0.90
CA TYR A 610 6.21 0.46 2.18
C TYR A 610 6.62 -0.49 3.33
N ARG A 611 6.83 -1.77 3.05
CA ARG A 611 7.46 -2.77 3.92
C ARG A 611 8.96 -2.53 4.06
N ASN A 612 9.55 -2.29 5.24
CA ASN A 612 10.97 -2.60 5.39
C ASN A 612 11.11 -4.08 5.72
N SER A 613 12.12 -4.71 5.12
CA SER A 613 12.49 -6.08 5.49
C SER A 613 13.22 -6.04 6.83
N PRO A 614 12.87 -6.91 7.80
CA PRO A 614 13.69 -7.12 8.99
C PRO A 614 15.03 -7.78 8.64
N LEU A 615 15.23 -8.21 7.40
CA LEU A 615 16.48 -8.75 6.86
C LEU A 615 17.06 -7.78 5.83
N ARG A 616 18.28 -7.30 6.08
CA ARG A 616 19.09 -6.54 5.10
C ARG A 616 20.28 -7.39 4.68
N ASP A 617 20.52 -7.50 3.37
CA ASP A 617 21.77 -8.02 2.82
C ASP A 617 22.56 -6.86 2.20
N GLY A 618 23.67 -6.49 2.82
CA GLY A 618 24.61 -5.46 2.37
C GLY A 618 25.54 -5.94 1.27
N GLY A 619 25.53 -7.24 0.93
CA GLY A 619 26.40 -7.84 -0.07
C GLY A 619 27.89 -7.62 0.23
N PHE A 620 28.70 -7.51 -0.83
CA PHE A 620 30.15 -7.25 -0.76
C PHE A 620 30.51 -5.77 -0.54
N SER A 621 29.55 -4.93 -0.19
CA SER A 621 29.84 -3.58 0.28
C SER A 621 30.69 -3.73 1.54
N ALA A 622 31.97 -3.37 1.54
CA ALA A 622 32.83 -3.47 2.72
C ALA A 622 32.73 -2.17 3.55
N PRO A 623 31.74 -2.03 4.47
CA PRO A 623 31.65 -0.82 5.28
C PRO A 623 32.88 -0.70 6.17
N THR A 624 33.22 0.53 6.57
CA THR A 624 34.22 0.75 7.61
C THR A 624 33.68 0.36 9.00
N MET A 625 34.53 -0.05 9.93
CA MET A 625 34.13 -0.44 11.29
C MET A 625 33.49 0.72 12.08
N SER A 626 33.74 1.96 11.64
CA SER A 626 33.24 3.22 12.24
C SER A 626 31.78 3.55 11.92
N LYS A 627 31.02 2.68 11.24
CA LYS A 627 29.63 2.97 10.92
C LYS A 627 28.78 3.21 12.19
N PRO A 628 27.94 4.27 12.21
CA PRO A 628 27.03 4.54 13.33
C PRO A 628 25.93 3.47 13.42
N PHE A 629 25.23 3.37 14.55
CA PHE A 629 24.15 2.38 14.68
C PHE A 629 23.04 2.60 13.65
N SER A 630 22.87 3.83 13.13
CA SER A 630 21.90 4.15 12.07
C SER A 630 22.19 3.45 10.74
N TYR A 631 23.43 3.01 10.50
CA TYR A 631 23.76 2.19 9.33
C TYR A 631 23.09 0.81 9.38
N TYR A 632 22.95 0.24 10.59
CA TYR A 632 22.29 -1.05 10.80
C TYR A 632 20.80 -0.83 11.06
N PRO A 633 19.89 -1.27 10.18
CA PRO A 633 18.46 -1.24 10.46
C PRO A 633 18.12 -2.12 11.67
N ILE A 634 16.97 -1.86 12.30
CA ILE A 634 16.40 -2.79 13.30
C ILE A 634 16.17 -4.14 12.59
N GLY A 635 16.35 -5.27 13.29
CA GLY A 635 16.33 -6.59 12.69
C GLY A 635 17.74 -7.15 12.47
N ILE A 636 17.93 -7.91 11.39
CA ILE A 636 19.16 -8.62 11.05
C ILE A 636 19.78 -8.01 9.79
N SER A 637 21.06 -7.67 9.85
CA SER A 637 21.86 -7.28 8.68
C SER A 637 22.99 -8.29 8.44
N TYR A 638 23.17 -8.69 7.19
CA TYR A 638 24.33 -9.41 6.70
C TYR A 638 25.21 -8.42 5.93
N ASP A 639 26.48 -8.28 6.30
CA ASP A 639 27.45 -7.46 5.57
C ASP A 639 28.73 -8.28 5.38
N PHE A 640 29.42 -8.12 4.24
CA PHE A 640 30.81 -8.55 4.11
C PHE A 640 31.74 -7.45 4.61
N VAL A 641 32.72 -7.79 5.43
CA VAL A 641 33.66 -6.80 5.98
C VAL A 641 35.10 -7.24 5.81
N THR A 642 36.01 -6.26 5.73
CA THR A 642 37.44 -6.50 5.51
C THR A 642 38.30 -5.76 6.54
N THR A 643 39.52 -6.26 6.74
CA THR A 643 40.55 -5.63 7.57
C THR A 643 40.90 -4.23 7.10
N ASP A 644 40.81 -3.96 5.79
CA ASP A 644 41.00 -2.63 5.20
C ASP A 644 39.95 -1.62 5.69
N GLY A 645 38.74 -2.11 6.00
CA GLY A 645 37.69 -1.33 6.67
C GLY A 645 37.91 -1.13 8.17
N GLY A 646 39.02 -1.62 8.73
CA GLY A 646 39.35 -1.59 10.16
C GLY A 646 38.70 -2.70 10.99
N TRP A 647 38.17 -3.76 10.36
CA TRP A 647 37.55 -4.88 11.06
C TRP A 647 38.59 -5.90 11.56
N PRO A 648 38.29 -6.66 12.63
CA PRO A 648 39.25 -7.63 13.19
C PRO A 648 39.71 -8.72 12.22
N ILE A 649 38.83 -9.13 11.29
CA ILE A 649 39.08 -10.15 10.28
C ILE A 649 38.27 -9.84 9.00
N ASN A 650 38.67 -10.44 7.88
CA ASN A 650 37.84 -10.52 6.68
C ASN A 650 36.74 -11.56 6.90
N GLY A 651 35.48 -11.23 6.64
CA GLY A 651 34.42 -12.18 6.94
C GLY A 651 32.98 -11.69 6.80
N SER A 652 32.06 -12.58 7.13
CA SER A 652 30.63 -12.31 7.22
C SER A 652 30.30 -11.71 8.57
N LEU A 653 29.74 -10.50 8.56
CA LEU A 653 29.20 -9.82 9.71
C LEU A 653 27.69 -10.00 9.74
N VAL A 654 27.19 -10.54 10.85
CA VAL A 654 25.76 -10.57 11.20
C VAL A 654 25.52 -9.55 12.28
N SER A 655 24.60 -8.61 12.06
CA SER A 655 24.20 -7.59 13.02
C SER A 655 22.75 -7.76 13.42
N HIS A 656 22.46 -7.97 14.70
CA HIS A 656 21.11 -8.04 15.26
C HIS A 656 20.84 -6.77 16.05
N LYS A 657 19.96 -5.91 15.57
CA LYS A 657 19.59 -4.66 16.24
C LYS A 657 18.16 -4.72 16.75
N SER A 658 17.97 -4.47 18.03
CA SER A 658 16.66 -4.40 18.65
C SER A 658 16.03 -3.01 18.51
N SER A 659 14.71 -2.92 18.72
CA SER A 659 14.00 -1.65 18.85
C SER A 659 14.41 -0.85 20.10
N LEU A 660 15.06 -1.48 21.08
CA LEU A 660 15.53 -0.86 22.33
C LEU A 660 16.90 -0.19 22.18
N THR A 661 17.35 0.10 20.95
CA THR A 661 18.64 0.71 20.60
C THR A 661 19.89 -0.13 20.95
N SER A 662 19.70 -1.39 21.33
CA SER A 662 20.79 -2.35 21.48
C SER A 662 21.11 -3.05 20.16
N ILE A 663 22.38 -3.35 19.93
CA ILE A 663 22.84 -4.09 18.77
C ILE A 663 23.84 -5.16 19.20
N GLN A 664 23.77 -6.32 18.57
CA GLN A 664 24.74 -7.42 18.73
C GLN A 664 25.34 -7.70 17.36
N GLN A 665 26.64 -7.94 17.31
CA GLN A 665 27.34 -8.26 16.09
C GLN A 665 28.16 -9.52 16.26
N THR A 666 28.09 -10.38 15.25
CA THR A 666 28.85 -11.63 15.13
C THR A 666 29.59 -11.59 13.81
N LEU A 667 30.91 -11.67 13.86
CA LEU A 667 31.79 -11.66 12.68
C LEU A 667 32.51 -12.99 12.57
N MET A 668 32.32 -13.70 11.45
CA MET A 668 32.93 -14.99 11.18
C MET A 668 33.85 -14.91 9.97
N ASN A 669 35.01 -15.56 10.05
CA ASN A 669 35.96 -15.64 8.94
C ASN A 669 35.35 -16.39 7.73
N ILE A 670 35.59 -15.88 6.51
CA ILE A 670 35.31 -16.59 5.27
C ILE A 670 36.66 -16.96 4.62
N GLY A 671 36.95 -18.26 4.51
CA GLY A 671 38.11 -18.78 3.75
C GLY A 671 39.36 -19.15 4.56
N GLY A 672 39.33 -19.09 5.90
CA GLY A 672 40.43 -19.55 6.77
C GLY A 672 40.27 -20.98 7.31
N ALA A 673 41.38 -21.63 7.67
CA ALA A 673 41.42 -23.01 8.18
C ALA A 673 40.85 -23.18 9.61
N ASP A 674 40.77 -22.11 10.40
CA ASP A 674 40.19 -22.09 11.76
C ASP A 674 39.08 -21.02 11.85
N PRO A 675 37.83 -21.38 12.21
CA PRO A 675 36.73 -20.42 12.25
C PRO A 675 36.79 -19.55 13.52
N ILE A 676 37.61 -18.51 13.54
CA ILE A 676 37.54 -17.53 14.64
C ILE A 676 36.25 -16.72 14.50
N MET A 677 35.46 -16.64 15.58
CA MET A 677 34.28 -15.76 15.65
C MET A 677 34.57 -14.60 16.58
N TYR A 678 34.22 -13.40 16.15
CA TYR A 678 34.25 -12.21 16.98
C TYR A 678 32.83 -11.81 17.32
N VAL A 679 32.57 -11.47 18.58
CA VAL A 679 31.29 -10.92 19.01
C VAL A 679 31.50 -9.57 19.69
N ARG A 680 30.56 -8.66 19.48
CA ARG A 680 30.43 -7.44 20.27
C ARG A 680 28.97 -7.06 20.46
N SER A 681 28.73 -6.23 21.45
CA SER A 681 27.44 -5.63 21.71
C SER A 681 27.55 -4.11 21.65
N GLY A 682 26.43 -3.43 21.49
CA GLY A 682 26.35 -1.99 21.52
C GLY A 682 25.05 -1.54 22.17
N TYR A 683 25.11 -0.41 22.86
CA TYR A 683 23.96 0.26 23.49
C TYR A 683 24.16 1.77 23.40
N ALA A 684 23.09 2.52 23.11
CA ALA A 684 23.12 3.99 23.04
C ALA A 684 24.28 4.57 22.18
N ASN A 685 24.46 4.06 20.96
CA ASN A 685 25.54 4.43 20.02
C ASN A 685 26.97 4.16 20.53
N SER A 686 27.14 3.38 21.60
CA SER A 686 28.44 2.99 22.14
C SER A 686 28.67 1.49 21.92
N TRP A 687 29.81 1.14 21.32
CA TRP A 687 30.21 -0.24 21.08
C TRP A 687 31.05 -0.78 22.25
N SER A 688 30.80 -2.02 22.67
CA SER A 688 31.75 -2.77 23.50
C SER A 688 32.95 -3.22 22.65
N THR A 689 34.06 -3.52 23.33
CA THR A 689 35.24 -4.10 22.68
C THR A 689 34.90 -5.46 22.08
N TRP A 690 35.42 -5.75 20.89
CA TRP A 690 35.33 -7.09 20.31
C TRP A 690 35.88 -8.15 21.27
N LYS A 691 35.13 -9.24 21.44
CA LYS A 691 35.55 -10.45 22.13
C LYS A 691 35.71 -11.56 21.12
N ILE A 692 36.80 -12.31 21.26
CA ILE A 692 37.02 -13.52 20.47
C ILE A 692 36.23 -14.64 21.14
N VAL A 693 35.37 -15.27 20.37
CA VAL A 693 34.80 -16.58 20.68
C VAL A 693 35.66 -17.59 19.94
N PRO A 694 36.62 -18.24 20.61
CA PRO A 694 37.42 -19.27 19.96
C PRO A 694 36.49 -20.43 19.58
N PHE A 695 36.40 -20.75 18.28
CA PHE A 695 36.02 -22.11 17.87
C PHE A 695 37.26 -22.98 18.07
N GLY A 696 37.54 -23.24 19.32
CA GLY A 696 38.70 -23.97 19.77
C GLY A 696 38.37 -24.56 21.12
N VAL A 697 37.75 -25.74 21.09
CA VAL A 697 37.95 -26.82 22.06
C VAL A 697 38.10 -26.32 23.52
N VAL A 698 37.04 -25.75 24.11
CA VAL A 698 36.74 -26.31 25.44
C VAL A 698 36.20 -27.66 25.07
N ASN A 699 37.06 -28.68 25.00
CA ASN A 699 36.53 -30.02 24.99
C ASN A 699 35.79 -30.08 26.33
N PRO A 700 34.44 -30.16 26.39
CA PRO A 700 33.83 -30.56 27.63
C PRO A 700 34.31 -31.97 27.99
N LEU A 701 35.13 -32.63 27.17
CA LEU A 701 35.77 -33.93 27.35
C LEU A 701 37.31 -33.80 27.34
N THR A 702 37.97 -33.45 28.45
CA THR A 702 39.43 -33.63 28.54
C THR A 702 39.74 -35.12 28.66
N ASN A 703 40.28 -35.75 27.61
CA ASN A 703 40.88 -37.09 27.73
C ASN A 703 42.31 -36.90 28.24
N ARG A 704 42.56 -37.24 29.51
CA ARG A 704 43.92 -37.14 30.08
C ARG A 704 44.80 -38.34 29.72
N GLY A 705 44.32 -39.31 28.93
CA GLY A 705 45.09 -40.51 28.59
C GLY A 705 45.45 -41.35 29.82
N PHE A 706 46.47 -42.22 29.70
CA PHE A 706 46.97 -43.16 30.74
C PHE A 706 47.61 -42.49 31.98
N ASN A 707 47.11 -41.33 32.41
CA ASN A 707 47.65 -40.61 33.56
C ASN A 707 47.24 -41.20 34.92
N ASN A 708 46.54 -42.35 34.94
CA ASN A 708 46.22 -43.18 36.12
C ASN A 708 46.14 -42.35 37.41
N PRO A 709 45.11 -41.49 37.58
CA PRO A 709 44.98 -40.69 38.80
C PRO A 709 44.88 -41.59 40.04
N ALA A 710 45.08 -41.03 41.23
CA ALA A 710 44.78 -41.73 42.47
C ALA A 710 43.31 -41.51 42.85
N ALA A 711 42.64 -42.49 43.46
CA ALA A 711 41.27 -42.33 43.94
C ALA A 711 41.15 -41.24 45.02
N SER A 712 42.27 -40.82 45.62
CA SER A 712 42.39 -39.71 46.57
C SER A 712 42.55 -38.33 45.93
N THR A 713 42.79 -38.22 44.61
CA THR A 713 42.90 -36.92 43.91
C THR A 713 41.64 -36.10 44.14
N LEU A 714 41.76 -34.90 44.72
CA LEU A 714 40.62 -34.10 45.19
C LEU A 714 39.76 -33.55 44.04
N PRO A 715 38.45 -33.30 44.26
CA PRO A 715 37.54 -32.78 43.23
C PRO A 715 38.04 -31.51 42.54
N ASN A 716 38.60 -30.55 43.29
CA ASN A 716 39.14 -29.31 42.75
C ASN A 716 40.37 -29.48 41.84
N SER A 717 41.05 -30.62 41.90
CA SER A 717 42.21 -30.92 41.04
C SER A 717 41.81 -31.36 39.63
N TYR A 718 40.51 -31.58 39.37
CA TYR A 718 40.00 -31.86 38.04
C TYR A 718 39.62 -30.56 37.31
N PRO A 719 39.85 -30.48 35.99
CA PRO A 719 39.36 -29.37 35.16
C PRO A 719 37.84 -29.24 35.24
N ASP A 720 37.32 -28.03 35.06
CA ASP A 720 35.88 -27.83 34.89
C ASP A 720 35.43 -28.43 33.56
N GLY A 721 34.34 -29.20 33.57
CA GLY A 721 33.88 -30.03 32.45
C GLY A 721 33.96 -31.54 32.76
N ILE A 722 33.89 -32.38 31.73
CA ILE A 722 34.01 -33.83 31.81
C ILE A 722 35.46 -34.22 31.49
N THR A 723 36.03 -35.12 32.29
CA THR A 723 37.35 -35.71 32.10
C THR A 723 37.22 -37.23 31.98
N TYR A 724 37.93 -37.80 31.02
CA TYR A 724 38.06 -39.24 30.85
C TYR A 724 39.45 -39.70 31.28
N ASP A 725 39.50 -40.73 32.13
CA ASP A 725 40.70 -41.30 32.75
C ASP A 725 40.56 -42.85 32.84
N PHE A 726 41.64 -43.54 33.22
CA PHE A 726 41.58 -44.94 33.69
C PHE A 726 41.79 -44.99 35.20
N GLY A 727 40.83 -45.58 35.91
CA GLY A 727 40.96 -45.87 37.34
C GLY A 727 41.42 -47.30 37.53
N LEU A 728 42.48 -47.50 38.29
CA LEU A 728 43.00 -48.83 38.64
C LEU A 728 42.82 -49.10 40.14
N THR A 729 42.58 -50.35 40.51
CA THR A 729 42.49 -50.78 41.91
C THR A 729 43.77 -50.48 42.67
N ASP A 730 44.93 -50.58 42.01
CA ASP A 730 46.25 -50.25 42.57
C ASP A 730 46.35 -48.77 42.98
N ASN A 731 45.52 -47.92 42.38
CA ASN A 731 45.39 -46.50 42.70
C ASN A 731 44.23 -46.18 43.65
N GLY A 732 43.64 -47.21 44.27
CA GLY A 732 42.57 -47.09 45.26
C GLY A 732 41.16 -46.94 44.70
N PHE A 733 40.96 -47.15 43.39
CA PHE A 733 39.61 -47.20 42.81
C PHE A 733 38.92 -48.53 43.15
N PRO A 734 37.57 -48.57 43.21
CA PRO A 734 36.85 -49.79 43.57
C PRO A 734 37.01 -50.92 42.53
N ILE A 735 37.36 -50.58 41.29
CA ILE A 735 37.56 -51.51 40.16
C ILE A 735 38.58 -50.94 39.16
N ASN A 736 39.14 -51.80 38.32
CA ASN A 736 39.84 -51.38 37.09
C ASN A 736 38.79 -51.02 36.04
N GLY A 737 38.81 -49.78 35.55
CA GLY A 737 37.72 -49.28 34.74
C GLY A 737 37.97 -47.95 34.04
N PHE A 738 37.13 -47.66 33.07
CA PHE A 738 37.02 -46.36 32.45
C PHE A 738 36.35 -45.39 33.42
N LEU A 739 37.06 -44.32 33.79
CA LEU A 739 36.63 -43.31 34.76
C LEU A 739 36.18 -42.05 34.03
N ILE A 740 34.98 -41.58 34.36
CA ILE A 740 34.41 -40.31 33.91
C ILE A 740 34.29 -39.39 35.12
N THR A 741 34.87 -38.21 35.05
CA THR A 741 34.73 -37.16 36.08
C THR A 741 34.03 -35.96 35.48
N ASN A 742 32.84 -35.59 35.96
CA ASN A 742 32.14 -34.37 35.56
C ASN A 742 32.21 -33.34 36.68
N LYS A 743 32.88 -32.22 36.45
CA LYS A 743 32.99 -31.11 37.41
C LYS A 743 32.31 -29.87 36.84
N THR A 744 31.44 -29.26 37.64
CA THR A 744 30.77 -28.01 37.25
C THR A 744 31.67 -26.81 37.53
N GLY A 745 31.61 -25.77 36.69
CA GLY A 745 32.33 -24.51 36.89
C GLY A 745 31.81 -23.62 38.03
N LEU A 746 30.79 -24.08 38.78
CA LEU A 746 30.20 -23.38 39.92
C LEU A 746 30.53 -24.16 41.21
N ASN A 747 31.40 -23.60 42.06
CA ASN A 747 31.70 -24.06 43.43
C ASN A 747 32.33 -25.47 43.61
N GLY A 748 32.91 -26.07 42.57
CA GLY A 748 33.74 -27.28 42.73
C GLY A 748 32.96 -28.56 43.04
N PHE A 749 31.69 -28.64 42.64
CA PHE A 749 30.94 -29.89 42.62
C PHE A 749 31.45 -30.79 41.51
N ALA A 750 31.78 -32.04 41.85
CA ALA A 750 32.21 -33.06 40.90
C ALA A 750 31.48 -34.39 41.13
N LYS A 751 31.21 -35.12 40.05
CA LYS A 751 30.70 -36.49 40.05
C LYS A 751 31.69 -37.38 39.34
N GLN A 752 31.91 -38.58 39.87
CA GLN A 752 32.69 -39.61 39.20
C GLN A 752 31.88 -40.88 38.97
N GLU A 753 32.11 -41.50 37.83
CA GLU A 753 31.54 -42.78 37.42
C GLU A 753 32.67 -43.65 36.89
N ILE A 754 32.77 -44.89 37.34
CA ILE A 754 33.76 -45.85 36.83
C ILE A 754 33.08 -47.15 36.44
N SER A 755 33.35 -47.61 35.22
CA SER A 755 32.79 -48.83 34.62
C SER A 755 33.90 -49.80 34.29
N SER A 756 33.73 -51.07 34.68
CA SER A 756 34.79 -52.08 34.50
C SER A 756 35.10 -52.36 33.03
N TYR A 757 36.37 -52.55 32.70
CA TYR A 757 36.79 -53.08 31.39
C TYR A 757 37.31 -54.53 31.47
N ASP A 758 37.54 -55.08 32.66
CA ASP A 758 38.15 -56.41 32.92
C ASP A 758 37.13 -57.54 33.13
N GLY A 759 35.89 -57.40 32.62
CA GLY A 759 34.96 -58.52 32.44
C GLY A 759 33.86 -58.73 33.49
N GLY A 760 33.68 -57.84 34.46
CA GLY A 760 32.52 -57.82 35.36
C GLY A 760 31.60 -56.63 35.07
N ALA A 761 30.29 -56.83 34.84
CA ALA A 761 29.33 -55.73 34.61
C ALA A 761 29.05 -54.93 35.91
N ALA A 762 30.05 -54.22 36.41
CA ALA A 762 29.95 -53.39 37.61
C ALA A 762 30.29 -51.93 37.29
N MET A 763 29.42 -51.03 37.76
CA MET A 763 29.62 -49.58 37.70
C MET A 763 29.57 -49.00 39.11
N TYR A 764 30.47 -48.08 39.43
CA TYR A 764 30.49 -47.36 40.70
C TYR A 764 30.39 -45.86 40.46
N ILE A 765 29.68 -45.16 41.34
CA ILE A 765 29.54 -43.71 41.30
C ILE A 765 29.88 -43.08 42.66
N ARG A 766 30.38 -41.83 42.63
CA ARG A 766 30.51 -40.99 43.83
C ARG A 766 30.35 -39.51 43.48
N GLY A 767 29.91 -38.72 44.45
CA GLY A 767 29.92 -37.26 44.39
C GLY A 767 31.05 -36.67 45.24
N GLY A 768 31.46 -35.45 44.93
CA GLY A 768 32.45 -34.69 45.69
C GLY A 768 32.16 -33.20 45.63
N TYR A 769 32.62 -32.49 46.66
CA TYR A 769 32.52 -31.03 46.76
C TYR A 769 33.85 -30.47 47.25
N ALA A 770 34.39 -29.50 46.50
CA ALA A 770 35.64 -28.83 46.77
C ALA A 770 36.82 -29.79 47.03
N ASN A 771 37.14 -30.06 48.29
CA ASN A 771 38.31 -30.83 48.72
C ASN A 771 37.96 -32.18 49.37
N ALA A 772 36.74 -32.71 49.17
CA ALA A 772 36.33 -33.99 49.73
C ALA A 772 35.46 -34.83 48.78
N TRP A 773 35.68 -36.15 48.79
CA TRP A 773 34.85 -37.14 48.10
C TRP A 773 33.93 -37.86 49.09
N GLN A 774 32.72 -38.19 48.62
CA GLN A 774 31.88 -39.19 49.27
C GLN A 774 32.39 -40.60 48.95
N ALA A 775 31.96 -41.58 49.75
CA ALA A 775 32.27 -42.99 49.50
C ALA A 775 31.64 -43.48 48.18
N TRP A 776 32.34 -44.40 47.49
CA TRP A 776 31.83 -45.04 46.28
C TRP A 776 30.59 -45.89 46.59
N LYS A 777 29.62 -45.85 45.67
CA LYS A 777 28.43 -46.71 45.69
C LYS A 777 28.33 -47.49 44.39
N GLN A 778 28.12 -48.79 44.47
CA GLN A 778 27.89 -49.64 43.31
C GLN A 778 26.48 -49.38 42.76
N VAL A 779 26.37 -49.29 41.44
CA VAL A 779 25.10 -49.17 40.72
C VAL A 779 24.78 -50.51 40.07
N THR A 780 23.58 -51.01 40.30
CA THR A 780 23.06 -52.20 39.60
C THR A 780 22.64 -51.78 38.20
N LEU A 781 23.31 -52.31 37.18
CA LEU A 781 22.93 -52.15 35.77
C LEU A 781 21.78 -53.13 35.50
N VAL A 782 20.58 -52.63 35.17
CA VAL A 782 19.41 -53.46 34.79
C VAL A 782 19.36 -53.62 33.29
#